data_AF-A0A818YBK9-F1
#
_entry.id   AF-A0A818YBK9-F1
#
_cell.length_a   1.000
_cell.length_b   1.000
_cell.length_c   1.000
_cell.angle_alpha   90.00
_cell.angle_beta   90.00
_cell.angle_gamma   90.00
#
_symmetry.space_group_name_H-M   'P 1'
#
loop_
_entity.id
_entity.type
_entity.pdbx_description
1 polymer ?
#
loop_
_entity_poly.entity_id
_entity_poly.type
_entity_poly.pdbx_seq_one_letter_code
_entity_poly.pdbx_strand_id
1 'polypeptide(L)'
;CRFGHFCTKFHDEKHLSEENHPFLQPCSFTPFHCRQYNSFGEAKDTKTLGIDVQNHCFHYSHVCRYGRQCRDKSDIHWKTTIHIARNICSFGDKCAKTYDEDHLNSFSHPGIADIRLLCSYPTYKCRDRRKPEHIIEYRHHGGYDNSGVIGCFGQNHKIDFVKNQERIIQTINTYVKDTHSKQLSVSLEVQKWVKGLQPIHRCSKLIFESILVHGHVMSRDHMENLKRSYFAAQAVQEHKRVRGIFDRYKMAPIEDNAKEYIKAIVSLEYGKKYAAGDTTASGGSDDNDDVIRRKERILHTLIKPDELNIIKQCAIDIAEASWNLHKAPTGIKYETDKALGTDKHVFSILGPHLDELNIIKQCAIDIAEASWNLHNAPTGIKYETDKALRTDKHVFSILGPHLGHYYGDIILVFKSEVMLHPDANFSPQAGTSFASGSTFKHRPWVKDPGTEPERIKCFHESKLHCAVPGYEYAAAAELIVISGLLKNTINVDVRDIMTRWKKVDSHQVLEAHLPQLVPLDYIEEVYIAKNLFDSLTPAAQESAKKIFRDSLHITKHEINLTDTGGGGSQPSDKSRADYQDYVMSALIEKFNKRKDRTRHLHGSVLTLAPSAFTDHIMLPQTIGQARTQYLRTHKQSSNSDDIYIYWETMYGDMMVTLSDERIDPDKAQPDIQCLITGKCSSSSRTFHRGANIENFLTYCLKIEKKTGQATLSHAGPNSIYCYETITCRFSKATLDLSKLDYVRVSAGSQKVPIRNLTINFEKIPDLHPLFDRNFKRGDDPFPNRKSPHQRNRSPSPQTAQSTRDKSPSFLRKAVAVFFGYDADDKSLDPCPYSINCLFQQESQHMKKYSHPCP
;
A
#
# COMPACT_ATOMS: atom_id res chain seq x y z
N CYS A 1 29.58 -20.59 25.59
CA CYS A 1 29.17 -19.25 25.12
C CYS A 1 29.51 -18.21 26.18
N ARG A 2 30.19 -17.12 25.81
CA ARG A 2 30.52 -16.03 26.76
C ARG A 2 29.31 -15.27 27.32
N PHE A 3 28.13 -15.40 26.70
CA PHE A 3 26.91 -14.68 27.09
C PHE A 3 25.94 -15.51 27.97
N GLY A 4 26.18 -16.81 28.16
CA GLY A 4 25.33 -17.67 28.99
C GLY A 4 23.84 -17.60 28.60
N HIS A 5 22.97 -17.40 29.58
CA HIS A 5 21.52 -17.22 29.39
C HIS A 5 21.14 -16.00 28.51
N PHE A 6 22.05 -15.05 28.32
CA PHE A 6 21.85 -13.83 27.54
C PHE A 6 22.32 -13.98 26.08
N CYS A 7 22.61 -15.20 25.62
CA CYS A 7 23.01 -15.46 24.24
C CYS A 7 21.89 -15.15 23.25
N THR A 8 22.17 -14.31 22.25
CA THR A 8 21.25 -13.96 21.17
C THR A 8 21.39 -14.83 19.92
N LYS A 9 22.48 -15.60 19.81
CA LYS A 9 22.74 -16.59 18.74
C LYS A 9 22.06 -17.94 19.02
N PHE A 10 20.86 -17.95 19.60
CA PHE A 10 20.17 -19.18 20.02
C PHE A 10 19.42 -19.91 18.88
N HIS A 11 19.44 -19.38 17.65
CA HIS A 11 19.00 -20.08 16.43
C HIS A 11 20.15 -20.45 15.48
N ASP A 12 21.38 -20.10 15.84
CA ASP A 12 22.60 -20.39 15.09
C ASP A 12 23.09 -21.79 15.49
N GLU A 13 22.72 -22.81 14.71
CA GLU A 13 23.00 -24.21 15.01
C GLU A 13 24.49 -24.50 15.14
N LYS A 14 25.32 -23.80 14.35
CA LYS A 14 26.78 -23.88 14.47
C LYS A 14 27.23 -23.33 15.83
N HIS A 15 26.78 -22.13 16.22
CA HIS A 15 27.11 -21.57 17.54
C HIS A 15 26.62 -22.44 18.71
N LEU A 16 25.45 -23.07 18.61
CA LEU A 16 24.95 -24.00 19.64
C LEU A 16 25.78 -25.30 19.73
N SER A 17 26.41 -25.74 18.64
CA SER A 17 27.26 -26.93 18.62
C SER A 17 28.73 -26.67 19.02
N GLU A 18 29.24 -25.46 18.78
CA GLU A 18 30.63 -25.08 19.08
C GLU A 18 30.82 -24.52 20.50
N GLU A 19 29.76 -24.10 21.18
CA GLU A 19 29.82 -23.40 22.46
C GLU A 19 28.80 -23.94 23.48
N ASN A 20 29.21 -24.13 24.74
CA ASN A 20 28.30 -24.56 25.81
C ASN A 20 27.37 -23.43 26.29
N HIS A 21 26.09 -23.72 26.51
CA HIS A 21 25.10 -22.80 27.10
C HIS A 21 24.46 -23.42 28.36
N PRO A 22 23.98 -22.60 29.32
CA PRO A 22 23.34 -23.07 30.55
C PRO A 22 21.82 -23.33 30.41
N PHE A 23 21.28 -23.25 29.20
CA PHE A 23 19.88 -23.52 28.86
C PHE A 23 19.76 -24.79 28.01
N LEU A 24 18.56 -25.37 27.91
CA LEU A 24 18.25 -26.51 27.05
C LEU A 24 18.19 -26.13 25.56
N GLN A 25 18.01 -27.11 24.67
CA GLN A 25 17.89 -26.85 23.23
C GLN A 25 16.78 -25.82 22.96
N PRO A 26 17.07 -24.69 22.28
CA PRO A 26 16.07 -23.66 22.02
C PRO A 26 14.93 -24.19 21.12
N CYS A 27 13.68 -23.85 21.47
CA CYS A 27 12.53 -24.16 20.63
C CYS A 27 12.62 -23.37 19.31
N SER A 28 12.55 -24.05 18.17
CA SER A 28 12.62 -23.45 16.82
C SER A 28 11.59 -22.33 16.57
N PHE A 29 10.49 -22.34 17.33
CA PHE A 29 9.41 -21.36 17.25
C PHE A 29 9.53 -20.19 18.26
N THR A 30 10.53 -20.18 19.16
CA THR A 30 10.74 -19.08 20.12
C THR A 30 11.44 -17.87 19.45
N PRO A 31 11.14 -16.61 19.82
CA PRO A 31 10.18 -16.14 20.83
C PRO A 31 8.69 -16.31 20.47
N PHE A 32 8.27 -16.06 19.23
CA PHE A 32 6.87 -15.63 18.98
C PHE A 32 5.83 -16.71 18.62
N HIS A 33 6.22 -17.90 18.15
CA HIS A 33 5.31 -18.88 17.53
C HIS A 33 5.08 -20.17 18.32
N CYS A 34 5.77 -20.36 19.45
CA CYS A 34 5.54 -21.54 20.27
C CYS A 34 4.20 -21.43 20.99
N ARG A 35 3.14 -21.99 20.38
CA ARG A 35 1.78 -22.00 20.95
C ARG A 35 1.75 -22.63 22.35
N GLN A 36 2.52 -23.70 22.57
CA GLN A 36 2.66 -24.35 23.89
C GLN A 36 3.23 -23.37 24.93
N TYR A 37 4.29 -22.62 24.62
CA TYR A 37 4.87 -21.65 25.55
C TYR A 37 3.97 -20.43 25.79
N ASN A 38 3.21 -19.98 24.78
CA ASN A 38 2.21 -18.93 24.96
C ASN A 38 1.13 -19.38 25.95
N SER A 39 0.54 -20.56 25.76
CA SER A 39 -0.43 -21.13 26.71
C SER A 39 0.18 -21.41 28.10
N PHE A 40 1.46 -21.78 28.18
CA PHE A 40 2.18 -21.92 29.44
C PHE A 40 2.33 -20.57 30.17
N GLY A 41 2.62 -19.49 29.44
CA GLY A 41 2.71 -18.13 29.97
C GLY A 41 1.36 -17.42 30.22
N GLU A 42 0.24 -18.04 29.82
CA GLU A 42 -1.13 -17.59 30.07
C GLU A 42 -1.80 -18.32 31.25
N ALA A 43 -1.25 -19.46 31.68
CA ALA A 43 -1.84 -20.30 32.73
C ALA A 43 -1.63 -19.73 34.14
N LYS A 44 -2.71 -19.71 34.94
CA LYS A 44 -2.64 -19.35 36.38
C LYS A 44 -2.05 -20.46 37.24
N ASP A 45 -2.19 -21.72 36.83
CA ASP A 45 -1.53 -22.89 37.41
C ASP A 45 -1.10 -23.80 36.26
N THR A 46 0.21 -24.08 36.16
CA THR A 46 0.79 -24.91 35.11
C THR A 46 0.31 -26.36 35.16
N LYS A 47 -0.19 -26.84 36.31
CA LYS A 47 -0.79 -28.18 36.47
C LYS A 47 -2.10 -28.35 35.69
N THR A 48 -2.75 -27.25 35.32
CA THR A 48 -3.99 -27.28 34.52
C THR A 48 -3.75 -27.42 33.01
N LEU A 49 -2.49 -27.34 32.58
CA LEU A 49 -2.10 -27.51 31.18
C LEU A 49 -1.99 -28.98 30.80
N GLY A 50 -2.38 -29.31 29.55
CA GLY A 50 -2.17 -30.64 28.98
C GLY A 50 -0.69 -31.06 29.01
N ILE A 51 -0.46 -32.37 29.20
CA ILE A 51 0.88 -32.93 29.44
C ILE A 51 1.90 -32.57 28.34
N ASP A 52 1.46 -32.45 27.08
CA ASP A 52 2.31 -32.07 25.95
C ASP A 52 2.81 -30.62 26.02
N VAL A 53 2.04 -29.72 26.63
CA VAL A 53 2.44 -28.33 26.86
C VAL A 53 3.53 -28.27 27.92
N GLN A 54 3.32 -28.98 29.04
CA GLN A 54 4.30 -29.09 30.13
C GLN A 54 5.59 -29.74 29.61
N ASN A 55 5.50 -30.91 28.96
CA ASN A 55 6.64 -31.62 28.38
C ASN A 55 7.44 -30.73 27.42
N HIS A 56 6.79 -30.01 26.51
CA HIS A 56 7.50 -29.12 25.58
C HIS A 56 8.27 -28.00 26.30
N CYS A 57 7.65 -27.35 27.31
CA CYS A 57 8.26 -26.24 28.05
C CYS A 57 9.32 -26.69 29.08
N PHE A 58 9.45 -27.99 29.34
CA PHE A 58 10.52 -28.57 30.16
C PHE A 58 11.63 -29.23 29.33
N HIS A 59 11.42 -29.58 28.06
CA HIS A 59 12.46 -30.15 27.18
C HIS A 59 13.16 -29.10 26.30
N TYR A 60 12.46 -28.05 25.89
CA TYR A 60 13.02 -26.97 25.06
C TYR A 60 13.11 -25.67 25.85
N SER A 61 14.05 -24.80 25.47
CA SER A 61 14.17 -23.45 26.03
C SER A 61 13.52 -22.37 25.18
N HIS A 62 12.96 -21.36 25.84
CA HIS A 62 12.22 -20.27 25.22
C HIS A 62 12.72 -18.91 25.69
N VAL A 63 12.57 -17.87 24.86
CA VAL A 63 12.90 -16.50 25.27
C VAL A 63 11.95 -16.06 26.39
N CYS A 64 12.51 -15.73 27.55
CA CYS A 64 11.75 -15.23 28.70
C CYS A 64 11.02 -13.92 28.33
N ARG A 65 9.71 -13.86 28.60
CA ARG A 65 8.85 -12.70 28.28
C ARG A 65 9.37 -11.36 28.81
N TYR A 66 10.16 -11.37 29.89
CA TYR A 66 10.67 -10.17 30.55
C TYR A 66 12.15 -9.85 30.22
N GLY A 67 12.84 -10.68 29.44
CA GLY A 67 14.24 -10.46 29.04
C GLY A 67 15.15 -10.04 30.19
N ARG A 68 15.79 -8.86 30.08
CA ARG A 68 16.67 -8.29 31.14
C ARG A 68 15.94 -7.92 32.44
N GLN A 69 14.62 -7.76 32.39
CA GLN A 69 13.78 -7.36 33.53
C GLN A 69 13.32 -8.55 34.38
N CYS A 70 13.66 -9.79 33.99
CA CYS A 70 13.18 -10.98 34.68
C CYS A 70 13.63 -11.03 36.15
N ARG A 71 12.64 -11.07 37.05
CA ARG A 71 12.81 -11.16 38.52
C ARG A 71 12.78 -12.59 39.06
N ASP A 72 12.42 -13.57 38.24
CA ASP A 72 12.42 -14.99 38.63
C ASP A 72 13.85 -15.45 38.99
N LYS A 73 13.96 -16.24 40.05
CA LYS A 73 15.21 -16.79 40.59
C LYS A 73 15.18 -18.33 40.68
N SER A 74 14.15 -18.99 40.14
CA SER A 74 13.98 -20.43 40.21
C SER A 74 14.88 -21.17 39.20
N ASP A 75 15.59 -22.19 39.69
CA ASP A 75 16.45 -23.07 38.89
C ASP A 75 15.79 -23.57 37.60
N ILE A 76 14.50 -23.89 37.66
CA ILE A 76 13.72 -24.39 36.52
C ILE A 76 13.61 -23.30 35.45
N HIS A 77 13.18 -22.09 35.82
CA HIS A 77 13.07 -20.96 34.88
C HIS A 77 14.42 -20.64 34.21
N TRP A 78 15.52 -20.66 34.95
CA TRP A 78 16.84 -20.38 34.39
C TRP A 78 17.30 -21.50 33.44
N LYS A 79 17.02 -22.77 33.73
CA LYS A 79 17.33 -23.90 32.83
C LYS A 79 16.45 -23.91 31.56
N THR A 80 15.19 -23.49 31.65
CA THR A 80 14.24 -23.53 30.52
C THR A 80 14.07 -22.20 29.78
N THR A 81 14.78 -21.11 30.13
CA THR A 81 14.62 -19.83 29.44
C THR A 81 15.90 -19.09 29.07
N ILE A 82 15.74 -18.20 28.08
CA ILE A 82 16.78 -17.38 27.46
C ILE A 82 16.43 -15.90 27.69
N HIS A 83 17.31 -15.12 28.32
CA HIS A 83 17.04 -13.75 28.76
C HIS A 83 17.65 -12.74 27.79
N ILE A 84 16.93 -12.42 26.72
CA ILE A 84 17.44 -11.48 25.71
C ILE A 84 17.41 -10.04 26.26
N ALA A 85 18.60 -9.48 26.51
CA ALA A 85 18.74 -8.13 27.05
C ALA A 85 18.68 -7.06 25.95
N ARG A 86 17.49 -6.60 25.56
CA ARG A 86 17.35 -5.43 24.67
C ARG A 86 17.94 -4.17 25.32
N ASN A 87 18.26 -3.16 24.52
CA ASN A 87 18.53 -1.83 25.07
C ASN A 87 17.28 -1.27 25.77
N ILE A 88 17.47 -0.63 26.94
CA ILE A 88 16.40 0.10 27.62
C ILE A 88 16.11 1.37 26.83
N CYS A 89 14.84 1.75 26.69
CA CYS A 89 14.48 3.02 26.06
C CYS A 89 15.06 4.20 26.85
N SER A 90 15.69 5.16 26.16
CA SER A 90 16.32 6.35 26.76
C SER A 90 15.38 7.24 27.57
N PHE A 91 14.07 7.14 27.33
CA PHE A 91 13.03 7.86 28.07
C PHE A 91 12.37 7.03 29.18
N GLY A 92 12.73 5.75 29.32
CA GLY A 92 12.31 4.87 30.43
C GLY A 92 10.79 4.76 30.61
N ASP A 93 10.35 5.15 31.81
CA ASP A 93 8.96 5.26 32.26
C ASP A 93 8.22 6.45 31.61
N LYS A 94 8.92 7.54 31.31
CA LYS A 94 8.39 8.79 30.73
C LYS A 94 8.31 8.76 29.21
N CYS A 95 8.39 7.58 28.59
CA CYS A 95 8.42 7.47 27.14
C CYS A 95 7.04 7.73 26.50
N ALA A 96 6.95 8.78 25.69
CA ALA A 96 5.75 9.12 24.92
C ALA A 96 5.46 8.17 23.72
N LYS A 97 6.14 7.01 23.63
CA LYS A 97 5.97 5.99 22.57
C LYS A 97 5.50 4.63 23.11
N THR A 98 4.94 4.55 24.32
CA THR A 98 4.40 3.30 24.90
C THR A 98 3.17 2.70 24.18
N TYR A 99 2.66 3.34 23.13
CA TYR A 99 1.61 2.83 22.24
C TYR A 99 2.14 2.52 20.81
N ASP A 100 3.46 2.61 20.60
CA ASP A 100 4.13 2.27 19.34
C ASP A 100 4.65 0.82 19.44
N GLU A 101 3.94 -0.09 18.76
CA GLU A 101 4.26 -1.52 18.77
C GLU A 101 5.69 -1.81 18.29
N ASP A 102 6.20 -1.07 17.30
CA ASP A 102 7.52 -1.34 16.73
C ASP A 102 8.63 -0.79 17.65
N HIS A 103 8.36 0.30 18.38
CA HIS A 103 9.20 0.77 19.48
C HIS A 103 9.24 -0.23 20.64
N LEU A 104 8.09 -0.68 21.14
CA LEU A 104 7.99 -1.67 22.22
C LEU A 104 8.56 -3.05 21.86
N ASN A 105 8.61 -3.40 20.58
CA ASN A 105 9.28 -4.61 20.12
C ASN A 105 10.81 -4.43 19.96
N SER A 106 11.32 -3.20 19.93
CA SER A 106 12.75 -2.87 19.76
C SER A 106 13.49 -2.60 21.08
N PHE A 107 12.82 -2.02 22.09
CA PHE A 107 13.40 -1.60 23.36
C PHE A 107 12.73 -2.28 24.56
N SER A 108 13.43 -2.33 25.71
CA SER A 108 12.84 -2.67 27.00
C SER A 108 12.30 -1.42 27.71
N HIS A 109 11.14 -1.54 28.35
CA HIS A 109 10.54 -0.51 29.21
C HIS A 109 10.22 -1.08 30.61
N PRO A 110 10.55 -0.36 31.70
CA PRO A 110 10.26 -0.81 33.07
C PRO A 110 8.82 -1.28 33.26
N GLY A 111 8.64 -2.56 33.56
CA GLY A 111 7.33 -3.15 33.87
C GLY A 111 6.48 -3.57 32.66
N ILE A 112 6.94 -3.33 31.42
CA ILE A 112 6.32 -3.88 30.20
C ILE A 112 7.11 -5.12 29.77
N ALA A 113 6.42 -6.18 29.34
CA ALA A 113 7.08 -7.38 28.83
C ALA A 113 7.79 -7.11 27.49
N ASP A 114 9.02 -7.63 27.34
CA ASP A 114 9.74 -7.59 26.05
C ASP A 114 8.98 -8.46 25.01
N ILE A 115 8.47 -9.63 25.42
CA ILE A 115 7.58 -10.49 24.61
C ILE A 115 6.16 -10.44 25.19
N ARG A 116 5.30 -9.63 24.57
CA ARG A 116 3.88 -9.50 24.89
C ARG A 116 3.03 -10.59 24.23
N LEU A 117 1.93 -10.97 24.86
CA LEU A 117 0.95 -11.93 24.33
C LEU A 117 0.20 -11.33 23.15
N LEU A 118 -0.21 -12.16 22.19
CA LEU A 118 -1.02 -11.67 21.06
C LEU A 118 -2.46 -11.43 21.53
N CYS A 119 -2.96 -10.20 21.40
CA CYS A 119 -4.34 -9.88 21.75
C CYS A 119 -5.33 -10.64 20.84
N SER A 120 -6.31 -11.29 21.45
CA SER A 120 -7.41 -11.99 20.75
C SER A 120 -8.29 -11.06 19.89
N TYR A 121 -8.18 -9.73 20.09
CA TYR A 121 -8.85 -8.73 19.28
C TYR A 121 -7.84 -8.03 18.35
N PRO A 122 -8.18 -7.86 17.05
CA PRO A 122 -7.33 -7.14 16.12
C PRO A 122 -7.18 -5.66 16.52
N THR A 123 -6.07 -5.04 16.09
CA THR A 123 -5.73 -3.62 16.35
C THR A 123 -6.90 -2.63 16.18
N TYR A 124 -7.82 -2.89 15.25
CA TYR A 124 -8.98 -2.02 14.95
C TYR A 124 -10.28 -2.38 15.71
N LYS A 125 -10.34 -3.52 16.42
CA LYS A 125 -11.48 -3.90 17.29
C LYS A 125 -11.16 -3.80 18.78
N CYS A 126 -9.88 -3.88 19.17
CA CYS A 126 -9.49 -3.81 20.58
C CYS A 126 -9.74 -2.39 21.14
N ARG A 127 -10.75 -2.24 21.99
CA ARG A 127 -11.07 -0.98 22.70
C ARG A 127 -9.99 -0.62 23.73
N ASP A 128 -9.37 -1.64 24.33
CA ASP A 128 -8.42 -1.51 25.42
C ASP A 128 -6.98 -1.25 24.97
N ARG A 129 -6.71 -1.19 23.64
CA ARG A 129 -5.38 -1.01 23.02
C ARG A 129 -4.55 0.21 23.45
N ARG A 130 -5.11 1.11 24.26
CA ARG A 130 -4.45 2.31 24.83
C ARG A 130 -4.41 2.32 26.36
N LYS A 131 -4.98 1.32 27.03
CA LYS A 131 -4.95 1.19 28.49
C LYS A 131 -3.56 0.70 28.93
N PRO A 132 -2.91 1.29 29.95
CA PRO A 132 -1.59 0.89 30.40
C PRO A 132 -1.49 -0.60 30.76
N GLU A 133 -2.54 -1.13 31.40
CA GLU A 133 -2.62 -2.53 31.86
C GLU A 133 -2.64 -3.50 30.68
N HIS A 134 -3.31 -3.12 29.58
CA HIS A 134 -3.36 -3.88 28.34
C HIS A 134 -2.04 -3.81 27.58
N ILE A 135 -1.38 -2.64 27.56
CA ILE A 135 -0.08 -2.41 26.92
C ILE A 135 1.04 -3.24 27.58
N ILE A 136 0.99 -3.45 28.90
CA ILE A 136 1.97 -4.25 29.65
C ILE A 136 2.00 -5.72 29.20
N GLU A 137 0.82 -6.34 29.08
CA GLU A 137 0.68 -7.76 28.74
C GLU A 137 0.62 -8.04 27.24
N TYR A 138 -0.11 -7.22 26.47
CA TYR A 138 -0.56 -7.54 25.12
C TYR A 138 0.07 -6.68 24.03
N ARG A 139 0.31 -7.32 22.88
CA ARG A 139 0.61 -6.73 21.58
C ARG A 139 -0.50 -7.06 20.61
N HIS A 140 -0.64 -6.26 19.58
CA HIS A 140 -1.60 -6.51 18.50
C HIS A 140 -0.86 -6.91 17.23
N HIS A 141 -1.45 -7.81 16.43
CA HIS A 141 -0.96 -8.03 15.08
C HIS A 141 -1.12 -6.74 14.25
N GLY A 142 -0.30 -6.58 13.21
CA GLY A 142 -0.29 -5.36 12.40
C GLY A 142 -1.70 -4.97 11.90
N GLY A 143 -2.04 -3.69 12.01
CA GLY A 143 -3.36 -3.17 11.63
C GLY A 143 -3.65 -3.39 10.14
N TYR A 144 -4.84 -3.94 9.87
CA TYR A 144 -5.45 -4.14 8.54
C TYR A 144 -5.75 -2.80 7.81
N ASP A 145 -5.43 -1.68 8.43
CA ASP A 145 -5.83 -0.33 8.08
C ASP A 145 -5.42 0.08 6.65
N ASN A 146 -4.38 -0.53 6.09
CA ASN A 146 -3.94 -0.38 4.69
C ASN A 146 -3.95 -1.74 3.96
N SER A 147 -5.07 -2.46 3.99
CA SER A 147 -5.19 -3.82 3.41
C SER A 147 -5.96 -3.90 2.08
N GLY A 148 -6.46 -2.79 1.53
CA GLY A 148 -6.97 -2.78 0.15
C GLY A 148 -5.86 -3.13 -0.85
N VAL A 149 -6.16 -3.98 -1.84
CA VAL A 149 -5.29 -4.10 -3.02
C VAL A 149 -5.56 -2.87 -3.88
N ILE A 150 -4.53 -2.11 -4.20
CA ILE A 150 -4.59 -1.09 -5.25
C ILE A 150 -3.85 -1.68 -6.44
N GLY A 151 -4.53 -1.77 -7.59
CA GLY A 151 -3.89 -2.15 -8.83
C GLY A 151 -2.86 -1.10 -9.25
N CYS A 152 -1.68 -1.53 -9.67
CA CYS A 152 -0.67 -0.64 -10.24
C CYS A 152 -0.60 -0.88 -11.75
N PHE A 153 -0.88 0.17 -12.50
CA PHE A 153 -0.97 0.20 -13.96
C PHE A 153 0.23 0.94 -14.59
N GLY A 154 1.24 1.29 -13.78
CA GLY A 154 2.46 1.96 -14.23
C GLY A 154 2.17 3.32 -14.87
N GLN A 155 1.19 4.06 -14.38
CA GLN A 155 0.70 5.29 -14.98
C GLN A 155 1.79 6.38 -15.00
N ASN A 156 2.57 6.44 -13.92
CA ASN A 156 3.68 7.37 -13.69
C ASN A 156 5.00 7.00 -14.41
N HIS A 157 5.07 5.88 -15.13
CA HIS A 157 6.35 5.21 -15.43
C HIS A 157 7.37 6.00 -16.29
N LYS A 158 6.99 7.12 -16.89
CA LYS A 158 7.85 8.02 -17.69
C LYS A 158 8.25 9.32 -16.97
N ILE A 159 7.82 9.53 -15.72
CA ILE A 159 8.03 10.77 -14.97
C ILE A 159 9.32 10.68 -14.14
N ASP A 160 10.21 11.65 -14.28
CA ASP A 160 11.37 11.82 -13.39
C ASP A 160 11.00 12.81 -12.26
N PHE A 161 10.45 12.26 -11.17
CA PHE A 161 10.02 13.03 -10.02
C PHE A 161 11.17 13.79 -9.33
N VAL A 162 12.40 13.25 -9.38
CA VAL A 162 13.59 13.90 -8.81
C VAL A 162 13.96 15.13 -9.63
N LYS A 163 14.08 14.99 -10.95
CA LYS A 163 14.35 16.11 -11.87
C LYS A 163 13.26 17.18 -11.82
N ASN A 164 11.99 16.78 -11.70
CA ASN A 164 10.87 17.71 -11.51
C ASN A 164 11.01 18.52 -10.22
N GLN A 165 11.24 17.84 -9.08
CA GLN A 165 11.46 18.44 -7.77
C GLN A 165 12.63 19.43 -7.78
N GLU A 166 13.76 19.03 -8.38
CA GLU A 166 14.95 19.88 -8.52
C GLU A 166 14.67 21.12 -9.36
N ARG A 167 13.99 20.97 -10.50
CA ARG A 167 13.64 22.10 -11.38
C ARG A 167 12.71 23.09 -10.69
N ILE A 168 11.69 22.61 -9.97
CA ILE A 168 10.79 23.46 -9.17
C ILE A 168 11.60 24.27 -8.14
N ILE A 169 12.46 23.61 -7.37
CA ILE A 169 13.32 24.25 -6.36
C ILE A 169 14.27 25.28 -7.00
N GLN A 170 14.89 24.95 -8.14
CA GLN A 170 15.82 25.85 -8.83
C GLN A 170 15.09 27.09 -9.35
N THR A 171 14.00 26.91 -10.10
CA THR A 171 13.22 27.99 -10.70
C THR A 171 12.63 28.94 -9.64
N ILE A 172 12.16 28.40 -8.51
CA ILE A 172 11.71 29.22 -7.37
C ILE A 172 12.86 29.99 -6.74
N ASN A 173 14.01 29.36 -6.49
CA ASN A 173 15.16 30.04 -5.89
C ASN A 173 15.74 31.14 -6.79
N THR A 174 15.74 30.97 -8.12
CA THR A 174 16.08 32.03 -9.07
C THR A 174 15.12 33.22 -8.91
N TYR A 175 13.81 32.98 -9.02
CA TYR A 175 12.81 34.05 -8.86
C TYR A 175 12.93 34.79 -7.52
N VAL A 176 13.03 34.07 -6.40
CA VAL A 176 13.16 34.68 -5.06
C VAL A 176 14.47 35.47 -4.89
N LYS A 177 15.56 35.02 -5.51
CA LYS A 177 16.81 35.77 -5.55
C LYS A 177 16.65 37.07 -6.34
N ASP A 178 15.99 37.01 -7.49
CA ASP A 178 15.84 38.14 -8.41
C ASP A 178 14.83 39.18 -7.89
N THR A 179 13.79 38.77 -7.14
CA THR A 179 12.78 39.69 -6.56
C THR A 179 13.04 40.17 -5.14
N HIS A 180 13.78 39.39 -4.32
CA HIS A 180 13.99 39.70 -2.90
C HIS A 180 15.47 39.73 -2.45
N SER A 181 16.42 39.53 -3.37
CA SER A 181 17.88 39.49 -3.10
C SER A 181 18.29 38.51 -1.99
N LYS A 182 17.52 37.41 -1.84
CA LYS A 182 17.68 36.42 -0.77
C LYS A 182 17.52 35.00 -1.31
N GLN A 183 18.03 34.01 -0.58
CA GLN A 183 17.69 32.61 -0.81
C GLN A 183 16.40 32.25 -0.06
N LEU A 184 15.58 31.37 -0.64
CA LEU A 184 14.36 30.91 0.04
C LEU A 184 14.69 29.95 1.19
N SER A 185 14.21 30.27 2.39
CA SER A 185 14.25 29.38 3.55
C SER A 185 12.85 28.82 3.81
N VAL A 186 12.72 27.50 3.81
CA VAL A 186 11.44 26.79 4.00
C VAL A 186 11.41 26.20 5.40
N SER A 187 10.51 26.67 6.26
CA SER A 187 10.47 26.22 7.66
C SER A 187 10.09 24.73 7.78
N LEU A 188 10.61 24.07 8.82
CA LEU A 188 10.29 22.67 9.12
C LEU A 188 8.79 22.50 9.46
N GLU A 189 8.14 23.53 9.98
CA GLU A 189 6.69 23.48 10.24
C GLU A 189 5.87 23.40 8.96
N VAL A 190 6.17 24.20 7.94
CA VAL A 190 5.45 24.12 6.65
C VAL A 190 5.72 22.76 5.98
N GLN A 191 6.95 22.24 6.05
CA GLN A 191 7.28 20.90 5.53
C GLN A 191 6.53 19.77 6.27
N LYS A 192 6.43 19.84 7.61
CA LYS A 192 5.61 18.91 8.41
C LYS A 192 4.12 19.03 8.08
N TRP A 193 3.62 20.25 7.86
CA TRP A 193 2.23 20.49 7.51
C TRP A 193 1.89 19.93 6.12
N VAL A 194 2.77 20.13 5.12
CA VAL A 194 2.66 19.50 3.80
C VAL A 194 2.63 17.97 3.89
N LYS A 195 3.50 17.37 4.73
CA LYS A 195 3.48 15.92 5.05
C LYS A 195 2.20 15.44 5.77
N GLY A 196 1.42 16.36 6.34
CA GLY A 196 0.16 16.08 7.04
C GLY A 196 -1.09 16.18 6.16
N LEU A 197 -0.96 16.72 4.93
CA LEU A 197 -2.06 16.88 3.99
C LEU A 197 -2.64 15.53 3.54
N GLN A 198 -3.91 15.54 3.19
CA GLN A 198 -4.65 14.38 2.69
C GLN A 198 -5.31 14.70 1.36
N PRO A 199 -5.42 13.73 0.43
CA PRO A 199 -6.23 13.89 -0.76
C PRO A 199 -7.71 13.98 -0.37
N ILE A 200 -8.38 15.00 -0.90
CA ILE A 200 -9.82 15.22 -0.72
C ILE A 200 -10.49 15.19 -2.09
N HIS A 201 -11.48 14.32 -2.23
CA HIS A 201 -12.36 14.21 -3.40
C HIS A 201 -13.74 14.73 -3.04
N ARG A 202 -14.43 15.30 -4.03
CA ARG A 202 -15.82 15.75 -3.95
C ARG A 202 -16.64 15.03 -4.99
N CYS A 203 -17.85 14.62 -4.61
CA CYS A 203 -18.77 13.91 -5.47
C CYS A 203 -20.22 14.27 -5.15
N SER A 204 -21.12 14.03 -6.11
CA SER A 204 -22.56 14.12 -5.91
C SER A 204 -23.14 12.80 -5.40
N LYS A 205 -24.40 12.85 -4.91
CA LYS A 205 -25.18 11.69 -4.46
C LYS A 205 -24.99 10.46 -5.35
N LEU A 206 -25.27 10.60 -6.65
CA LEU A 206 -25.31 9.48 -7.60
C LEU A 206 -23.94 8.81 -7.78
N ILE A 207 -22.86 9.60 -7.72
CA ILE A 207 -21.49 9.09 -7.76
C ILE A 207 -21.13 8.38 -6.44
N PHE A 208 -21.51 8.94 -5.28
CA PHE A 208 -21.28 8.30 -3.98
C PHE A 208 -22.04 6.97 -3.82
N GLU A 209 -23.30 6.89 -4.25
CA GLU A 209 -24.08 5.65 -4.26
C GLU A 209 -23.43 4.59 -5.16
N SER A 210 -22.92 5.00 -6.33
CA SER A 210 -22.18 4.11 -7.24
C SER A 210 -20.84 3.63 -6.65
N ILE A 211 -20.11 4.51 -5.95
CA ILE A 211 -18.87 4.19 -5.22
C ILE A 211 -19.12 3.13 -4.12
N LEU A 212 -20.26 3.23 -3.41
CA LEU A 212 -20.67 2.22 -2.42
C LEU A 212 -20.94 0.85 -3.05
N VAL A 213 -21.61 0.80 -4.21
CA VAL A 213 -21.92 -0.44 -4.94
C VAL A 213 -20.66 -1.10 -5.53
N HIS A 214 -19.79 -0.32 -6.17
CA HIS A 214 -18.54 -0.84 -6.76
C HIS A 214 -17.45 -1.15 -5.71
N GLY A 215 -17.55 -0.61 -4.49
CA GLY A 215 -16.56 -0.78 -3.42
C GLY A 215 -15.24 -0.03 -3.65
N HIS A 216 -15.19 0.88 -4.63
CA HIS A 216 -14.00 1.60 -5.06
C HIS A 216 -14.37 2.99 -5.58
N VAL A 217 -13.46 3.96 -5.39
CA VAL A 217 -13.43 5.21 -6.16
C VAL A 217 -12.62 4.95 -7.44
N MET A 218 -13.08 5.46 -8.59
CA MET A 218 -12.66 4.99 -9.91
C MET A 218 -12.28 6.16 -10.84
N SER A 219 -11.27 5.99 -11.69
CA SER A 219 -10.89 7.00 -12.68
C SER A 219 -11.93 7.15 -13.81
N ARG A 220 -11.85 8.24 -14.59
CA ARG A 220 -12.73 8.42 -15.74
C ARG A 220 -12.52 7.37 -16.82
N ASP A 221 -11.27 6.99 -17.12
CA ASP A 221 -10.93 5.89 -18.03
C ASP A 221 -11.56 4.55 -17.56
N HIS A 222 -11.56 4.26 -16.25
CA HIS A 222 -12.25 3.07 -15.75
C HIS A 222 -13.78 3.16 -15.92
N MET A 223 -14.38 4.32 -15.59
CA MET A 223 -15.82 4.57 -15.80
C MET A 223 -16.24 4.49 -17.28
N GLU A 224 -15.40 4.95 -18.21
CA GLU A 224 -15.66 4.82 -19.65
C GLU A 224 -15.62 3.36 -20.12
N ASN A 225 -14.76 2.52 -19.54
CA ASN A 225 -14.71 1.09 -19.87
C ASN A 225 -15.92 0.31 -19.32
N LEU A 226 -16.54 0.74 -18.20
CA LEU A 226 -17.80 0.16 -17.67
C LEU A 226 -18.98 0.25 -18.65
N LYS A 227 -18.91 1.08 -19.70
CA LYS A 227 -19.89 1.07 -20.81
C LYS A 227 -19.92 -0.23 -21.59
N ARG A 228 -18.91 -1.10 -21.45
CA ARG A 228 -18.80 -2.39 -22.12
C ARG A 228 -19.30 -3.49 -21.19
N SER A 229 -20.33 -4.25 -21.58
CA SER A 229 -20.95 -5.30 -20.74
C SER A 229 -19.94 -6.33 -20.22
N TYR A 230 -18.95 -6.73 -21.04
CA TYR A 230 -17.89 -7.65 -20.60
C TYR A 230 -17.03 -7.11 -19.46
N PHE A 231 -16.82 -5.78 -19.40
CA PHE A 231 -15.97 -5.12 -18.41
C PHE A 231 -16.74 -4.89 -17.11
N ALA A 232 -18.03 -4.53 -17.20
CA ALA A 232 -18.93 -4.56 -16.04
C ALA A 232 -19.07 -5.98 -15.47
N ALA A 233 -19.18 -7.01 -16.32
CA ALA A 233 -19.18 -8.41 -15.89
C ALA A 233 -17.87 -8.85 -15.21
N GLN A 234 -16.71 -8.27 -15.58
CA GLN A 234 -15.45 -8.45 -14.87
C GLN A 234 -15.47 -7.75 -13.50
N ALA A 235 -15.95 -6.51 -13.41
CA ALA A 235 -16.08 -5.79 -12.15
C ALA A 235 -16.96 -6.54 -11.12
N VAL A 236 -18.01 -7.24 -11.57
CA VAL A 236 -18.82 -8.14 -10.73
C VAL A 236 -18.00 -9.31 -10.17
N GLN A 237 -17.13 -9.94 -10.97
CA GLN A 237 -16.27 -11.06 -10.54
C GLN A 237 -15.23 -10.61 -9.51
N GLU A 238 -14.68 -9.41 -9.70
CA GLU A 238 -13.67 -8.83 -8.79
C GLU A 238 -14.27 -8.31 -7.47
N HIS A 239 -15.58 -8.06 -7.42
CA HIS A 239 -16.29 -7.51 -6.28
C HIS A 239 -16.17 -8.37 -5.01
N LYS A 240 -15.88 -7.72 -3.87
CA LYS A 240 -15.53 -8.33 -2.57
C LYS A 240 -16.53 -9.40 -2.08
N ARG A 241 -17.83 -9.27 -2.40
CA ARG A 241 -18.88 -10.25 -2.06
C ARG A 241 -18.83 -11.51 -2.95
N VAL A 242 -18.56 -11.35 -4.24
CA VAL A 242 -18.50 -12.45 -5.24
C VAL A 242 -17.17 -13.19 -5.12
N ARG A 243 -16.06 -12.45 -5.05
CA ARG A 243 -14.71 -13.01 -4.83
C ARG A 243 -14.64 -13.87 -3.56
N GLY A 244 -15.30 -13.43 -2.47
CA GLY A 244 -15.40 -14.19 -1.22
C GLY A 244 -16.23 -15.49 -1.28
N ILE A 245 -16.91 -15.75 -2.40
CA ILE A 245 -17.52 -17.05 -2.73
C ILE A 245 -16.52 -17.89 -3.55
N PHE A 246 -15.87 -17.31 -4.57
CA PHE A 246 -14.83 -18.01 -5.34
C PHE A 246 -13.66 -18.47 -4.44
N ASP A 247 -13.17 -17.60 -3.56
CA ASP A 247 -12.12 -17.87 -2.56
C ASP A 247 -12.50 -18.97 -1.55
N ARG A 248 -13.80 -19.23 -1.36
CA ARG A 248 -14.35 -20.24 -0.44
C ARG A 248 -14.40 -21.62 -1.08
N TYR A 249 -14.75 -21.68 -2.37
CA TYR A 249 -14.96 -22.93 -3.10
C TYR A 249 -13.73 -23.40 -3.88
N LYS A 250 -12.97 -22.48 -4.50
CA LYS A 250 -11.72 -22.76 -5.24
C LYS A 250 -11.79 -23.90 -6.26
N MET A 251 -12.94 -24.08 -6.89
CA MET A 251 -13.17 -25.07 -7.94
C MET A 251 -13.42 -24.35 -9.27
N ALA A 252 -12.59 -24.60 -10.28
CA ALA A 252 -12.74 -24.00 -11.61
C ALA A 252 -14.17 -24.15 -12.20
N PRO A 253 -14.86 -25.31 -12.08
CA PRO A 253 -16.25 -25.43 -12.54
C PRO A 253 -17.23 -24.44 -11.89
N ILE A 254 -17.02 -24.02 -10.64
CA ILE A 254 -17.86 -23.00 -9.99
C ILE A 254 -17.53 -21.62 -10.55
N GLU A 255 -16.23 -21.31 -10.67
CA GLU A 255 -15.78 -20.01 -11.18
C GLU A 255 -16.20 -19.80 -12.64
N ASP A 256 -16.07 -20.81 -13.50
CA ASP A 256 -16.36 -20.71 -14.93
C ASP A 256 -17.87 -20.68 -15.23
N ASN A 257 -18.68 -21.48 -14.54
CA ASN A 257 -20.14 -21.36 -14.65
C ASN A 257 -20.64 -20.03 -14.06
N ALA A 258 -20.01 -19.50 -13.01
CA ALA A 258 -20.34 -18.17 -12.48
C ALA A 258 -19.91 -17.03 -13.43
N LYS A 259 -18.73 -17.11 -14.07
CA LYS A 259 -18.29 -16.16 -15.11
C LYS A 259 -19.31 -16.05 -16.23
N GLU A 260 -19.82 -17.18 -16.74
CA GLU A 260 -20.82 -17.19 -17.81
C GLU A 260 -22.19 -16.70 -17.34
N TYR A 261 -22.64 -17.10 -16.15
CA TYR A 261 -23.88 -16.61 -15.53
C TYR A 261 -23.86 -15.07 -15.33
N ILE A 262 -22.76 -14.54 -14.79
CA ILE A 262 -22.55 -13.10 -14.60
C ILE A 262 -22.53 -12.38 -15.96
N LYS A 263 -21.81 -12.89 -16.97
CA LYS A 263 -21.78 -12.31 -18.31
C LYS A 263 -23.18 -12.24 -18.93
N ALA A 264 -23.99 -13.28 -18.78
CA ALA A 264 -25.34 -13.33 -19.33
C ALA A 264 -26.29 -12.35 -18.62
N ILE A 265 -26.26 -12.27 -17.28
CA ILE A 265 -27.05 -11.27 -16.52
C ILE A 265 -26.66 -9.85 -16.93
N VAL A 266 -25.37 -9.51 -16.93
CA VAL A 266 -24.92 -8.15 -17.27
C VAL A 266 -25.22 -7.82 -18.74
N SER A 267 -25.13 -8.79 -19.65
CA SER A 267 -25.49 -8.60 -21.06
C SER A 267 -27.00 -8.44 -21.26
N LEU A 268 -27.84 -9.14 -20.49
CA LEU A 268 -29.29 -8.95 -20.48
C LEU A 268 -29.67 -7.58 -19.93
N GLU A 269 -29.10 -7.16 -18.79
CA GLU A 269 -29.36 -5.83 -18.20
C GLU A 269 -28.84 -4.67 -19.04
N TYR A 270 -27.82 -4.89 -19.87
CA TYR A 270 -27.39 -3.92 -20.89
C TYR A 270 -28.30 -4.00 -22.12
N GLY A 271 -28.66 -5.19 -22.60
CA GLY A 271 -29.52 -5.42 -23.76
C GLY A 271 -30.89 -4.76 -23.64
N LYS A 272 -31.53 -4.90 -22.46
CA LYS A 272 -32.77 -4.18 -22.08
C LYS A 272 -32.68 -2.65 -22.24
N LYS A 273 -31.47 -2.10 -22.19
CA LYS A 273 -31.19 -0.65 -22.21
C LYS A 273 -30.63 -0.17 -23.56
N TYR A 274 -30.18 -1.09 -24.44
CA TYR A 274 -29.77 -0.81 -25.83
C TYR A 274 -30.88 -1.05 -26.85
N ALA A 275 -31.75 -2.05 -26.65
CA ALA A 275 -32.83 -2.39 -27.59
C ALA A 275 -33.92 -1.30 -27.73
N ALA A 276 -33.88 -0.26 -26.88
CA ALA A 276 -34.78 0.89 -26.94
C ALA A 276 -34.37 1.97 -27.98
N GLY A 277 -33.27 1.78 -28.72
CA GLY A 277 -32.72 2.79 -29.66
C GLY A 277 -32.54 2.34 -31.11
N ASP A 278 -32.66 1.05 -31.44
CA ASP A 278 -32.53 0.54 -32.81
C ASP A 278 -33.46 -0.68 -33.02
N THR A 279 -34.38 -0.57 -33.98
CA THR A 279 -35.46 -1.55 -34.22
C THR A 279 -35.03 -2.78 -35.03
N THR A 280 -33.73 -3.11 -35.05
CA THR A 280 -33.16 -4.25 -35.80
C THR A 280 -32.57 -5.38 -34.95
N ALA A 281 -32.50 -5.23 -33.62
CA ALA A 281 -31.75 -6.14 -32.73
C ALA A 281 -32.58 -7.22 -31.99
N SER A 282 -33.60 -7.81 -32.63
CA SER A 282 -34.54 -8.77 -31.99
C SER A 282 -34.04 -10.22 -31.88
N GLY A 283 -32.71 -10.44 -31.75
CA GLY A 283 -32.09 -11.78 -31.80
C GLY A 283 -31.24 -12.18 -30.59
N GLY A 284 -31.24 -11.41 -29.50
CA GLY A 284 -30.25 -11.57 -28.41
C GLY A 284 -30.78 -11.74 -26.98
N SER A 285 -32.09 -11.62 -26.74
CA SER A 285 -32.69 -11.80 -25.39
C SER A 285 -32.69 -13.26 -24.95
N ASP A 286 -33.26 -14.12 -25.80
CA ASP A 286 -33.72 -15.45 -25.40
C ASP A 286 -32.55 -16.40 -25.12
N ASP A 287 -31.45 -16.29 -25.87
CA ASP A 287 -30.21 -17.03 -25.64
C ASP A 287 -29.55 -16.64 -24.30
N ASN A 288 -29.56 -15.35 -23.93
CA ASN A 288 -29.07 -14.92 -22.61
C ASN A 288 -29.95 -15.48 -21.49
N ASP A 289 -31.27 -15.43 -21.64
CA ASP A 289 -32.23 -15.97 -20.66
C ASP A 289 -32.06 -17.49 -20.47
N ASP A 290 -31.84 -18.24 -21.55
CA ASP A 290 -31.58 -19.68 -21.47
C ASP A 290 -30.18 -20.04 -20.98
N VAL A 291 -29.15 -19.21 -21.23
CA VAL A 291 -27.84 -19.33 -20.57
C VAL A 291 -27.99 -19.08 -19.06
N ILE A 292 -28.74 -18.04 -18.64
CA ILE A 292 -29.03 -17.76 -17.23
C ILE A 292 -29.72 -18.97 -16.59
N ARG A 293 -30.84 -19.46 -17.14
CA ARG A 293 -31.57 -20.64 -16.62
C ARG A 293 -30.73 -21.92 -16.60
N ARG A 294 -29.78 -22.08 -17.52
CA ARG A 294 -28.88 -23.24 -17.58
C ARG A 294 -27.79 -23.17 -16.52
N LYS A 295 -27.15 -22.00 -16.36
CA LYS A 295 -26.05 -21.79 -15.41
C LYS A 295 -26.55 -21.64 -13.96
N GLU A 296 -27.71 -21.04 -13.76
CA GLU A 296 -28.39 -20.95 -12.45
C GLU A 296 -28.66 -22.35 -11.86
N ARG A 297 -29.17 -23.28 -12.67
CA ARG A 297 -29.39 -24.69 -12.27
C ARG A 297 -28.10 -25.42 -11.92
N ILE A 298 -27.00 -25.13 -12.61
CA ILE A 298 -25.67 -25.72 -12.33
C ILE A 298 -25.08 -25.12 -11.04
N LEU A 299 -25.20 -23.81 -10.83
CA LEU A 299 -24.69 -23.16 -9.62
C LEU A 299 -25.51 -23.56 -8.37
N HIS A 300 -26.82 -23.75 -8.49
CA HIS A 300 -27.68 -24.22 -7.40
C HIS A 300 -27.31 -25.60 -6.84
N THR A 301 -26.60 -26.45 -7.58
CA THR A 301 -26.10 -27.75 -7.08
C THR A 301 -24.67 -27.69 -6.55
N LEU A 302 -23.99 -26.54 -6.67
CA LEU A 302 -22.56 -26.37 -6.33
C LEU A 302 -22.31 -25.36 -5.21
N ILE A 303 -23.14 -24.32 -5.07
CA ILE A 303 -23.05 -23.28 -4.02
C ILE A 303 -24.38 -23.09 -3.30
N LYS A 304 -24.40 -22.40 -2.15
CA LYS A 304 -25.64 -22.21 -1.38
C LYS A 304 -26.59 -21.23 -2.08
N PRO A 305 -27.92 -21.37 -1.92
CA PRO A 305 -28.89 -20.43 -2.50
C PRO A 305 -28.60 -18.96 -2.16
N ASP A 306 -28.25 -18.66 -0.91
CA ASP A 306 -27.90 -17.29 -0.47
C ASP A 306 -26.65 -16.74 -1.17
N GLU A 307 -25.69 -17.61 -1.51
CA GLU A 307 -24.46 -17.23 -2.20
C GLU A 307 -24.72 -16.97 -3.69
N LEU A 308 -25.57 -17.79 -4.33
CA LEU A 308 -26.04 -17.54 -5.68
C LEU A 308 -26.89 -16.27 -5.77
N ASN A 309 -27.76 -16.01 -4.79
CA ASN A 309 -28.49 -14.75 -4.65
C ASN A 309 -27.53 -13.55 -4.50
N ILE A 310 -26.44 -13.69 -3.75
CA ILE A 310 -25.39 -12.64 -3.67
C ILE A 310 -24.74 -12.39 -5.03
N ILE A 311 -24.43 -13.42 -5.82
CA ILE A 311 -23.87 -13.26 -7.18
C ILE A 311 -24.88 -12.58 -8.10
N LYS A 312 -26.13 -13.07 -8.13
CA LYS A 312 -27.22 -12.53 -8.96
C LYS A 312 -27.50 -11.06 -8.65
N GLN A 313 -27.63 -10.72 -7.35
CA GLN A 313 -27.86 -9.35 -6.92
C GLN A 313 -26.66 -8.46 -7.23
N CYS A 314 -25.41 -8.89 -6.96
CA CYS A 314 -24.23 -8.09 -7.33
C CYS A 314 -24.11 -7.86 -8.84
N ALA A 315 -24.52 -8.82 -9.68
CA ALA A 315 -24.53 -8.66 -11.13
C ALA A 315 -25.55 -7.59 -11.59
N ILE A 316 -26.73 -7.54 -10.97
CA ILE A 316 -27.76 -6.52 -11.23
C ILE A 316 -27.32 -5.17 -10.67
N ASP A 317 -26.95 -5.10 -9.39
CA ASP A 317 -26.50 -3.88 -8.69
C ASP A 317 -25.39 -3.16 -9.46
N ILE A 318 -24.37 -3.90 -9.92
CA ILE A 318 -23.22 -3.34 -10.65
C ILE A 318 -23.57 -3.03 -12.10
N ALA A 319 -24.46 -3.79 -12.75
CA ALA A 319 -24.94 -3.43 -14.10
C ALA A 319 -25.84 -2.18 -14.07
N GLU A 320 -26.56 -1.94 -12.98
CA GLU A 320 -27.30 -0.70 -12.77
C GLU A 320 -26.36 0.46 -12.40
N ALA A 321 -25.47 0.30 -11.43
CA ALA A 321 -24.50 1.33 -11.04
C ALA A 321 -23.58 1.73 -12.20
N SER A 322 -23.10 0.79 -13.00
CA SER A 322 -22.30 1.07 -14.22
C SER A 322 -23.08 1.88 -15.26
N TRP A 323 -24.39 1.63 -15.38
CA TRP A 323 -25.29 2.38 -16.26
C TRP A 323 -25.66 3.75 -15.69
N ASN A 324 -25.80 3.87 -14.38
CA ASN A 324 -26.09 5.13 -13.69
C ASN A 324 -24.84 6.04 -13.73
N LEU A 325 -23.63 5.50 -13.58
CA LEU A 325 -22.36 6.16 -13.85
C LEU A 325 -22.24 6.64 -15.32
N HIS A 326 -22.81 5.91 -16.28
CA HIS A 326 -22.90 6.35 -17.68
C HIS A 326 -23.85 7.55 -17.85
N LYS A 327 -24.90 7.70 -17.03
CA LYS A 327 -25.92 8.77 -17.13
C LYS A 327 -25.74 9.98 -16.17
N ALA A 328 -24.72 10.03 -15.32
CA ALA A 328 -24.60 10.96 -14.17
C ALA A 328 -23.85 12.32 -14.39
N PRO A 329 -24.42 13.48 -13.97
CA PRO A 329 -23.70 14.78 -13.98
C PRO A 329 -23.99 15.80 -12.80
N THR A 330 -23.21 16.89 -12.58
CA THR A 330 -23.32 17.88 -11.42
C THR A 330 -22.69 19.32 -11.61
N GLY A 331 -23.35 20.37 -12.17
CA GLY A 331 -22.76 21.73 -12.49
C GLY A 331 -22.85 22.16 -14.00
N ILE A 332 -22.31 23.23 -14.63
CA ILE A 332 -21.70 24.57 -14.34
C ILE A 332 -22.05 25.53 -15.55
N LYS A 333 -22.08 26.89 -15.45
CA LYS A 333 -22.48 27.85 -16.54
C LYS A 333 -21.93 29.30 -16.43
N TYR A 334 -21.37 29.90 -17.51
CA TYR A 334 -21.29 31.38 -17.75
C TYR A 334 -21.31 31.74 -19.26
N GLU A 335 -21.59 33.00 -19.61
CA GLU A 335 -21.51 33.47 -21.01
C GLU A 335 -20.07 33.55 -21.55
N THR A 336 -19.10 33.88 -20.70
CA THR A 336 -17.67 33.88 -21.07
C THR A 336 -17.19 32.48 -21.47
N ASP A 337 -17.79 31.42 -20.91
CA ASP A 337 -17.45 30.04 -21.25
C ASP A 337 -17.90 29.63 -22.65
N LYS A 338 -19.03 30.17 -23.14
CA LYS A 338 -19.46 30.01 -24.55
C LYS A 338 -18.46 30.61 -25.55
N ALA A 339 -17.67 31.60 -25.15
CA ALA A 339 -16.62 32.19 -25.98
C ALA A 339 -15.29 31.41 -25.91
N LEU A 340 -15.17 30.43 -24.99
CA LEU A 340 -13.94 29.68 -24.72
C LEU A 340 -14.08 28.15 -24.94
N GLY A 341 -15.28 27.64 -25.17
CA GLY A 341 -15.54 26.20 -25.36
C GLY A 341 -15.48 25.37 -24.07
N THR A 342 -15.51 26.03 -22.91
CA THR A 342 -15.53 25.41 -21.58
C THR A 342 -16.93 24.92 -21.18
N ASP A 343 -17.96 25.22 -21.98
CA ASP A 343 -19.36 24.80 -21.82
C ASP A 343 -19.61 23.28 -21.98
N LYS A 344 -18.58 22.49 -22.28
CA LYS A 344 -18.69 21.09 -22.75
C LYS A 344 -17.93 20.05 -21.95
N HIS A 345 -17.28 20.43 -20.86
CA HIS A 345 -16.57 19.49 -19.99
C HIS A 345 -17.29 19.31 -18.65
N VAL A 346 -17.28 18.04 -18.23
CA VAL A 346 -18.18 17.34 -17.30
C VAL A 346 -19.16 18.24 -16.51
N PHE A 347 -20.50 18.16 -16.76
CA PHE A 347 -21.63 18.15 -15.77
C PHE A 347 -23.06 18.68 -16.22
N SER A 348 -24.09 18.66 -15.32
CA SER A 348 -25.56 19.00 -15.41
C SER A 348 -26.28 18.76 -14.03
N ILE A 349 -27.62 18.60 -13.85
CA ILE A 349 -28.30 18.13 -12.57
C ILE A 349 -29.81 17.69 -12.71
N LEU A 350 -30.46 17.19 -11.61
CA LEU A 350 -31.90 16.78 -11.37
C LEU A 350 -32.28 15.30 -11.69
N GLY A 351 -33.28 14.61 -11.08
CA GLY A 351 -34.16 14.82 -9.88
C GLY A 351 -35.63 15.23 -10.16
N PRO A 352 -36.71 14.86 -9.39
CA PRO A 352 -36.93 13.92 -8.25
C PRO A 352 -37.90 12.72 -8.63
N HIS A 353 -38.80 12.04 -7.87
CA HIS A 353 -39.21 11.98 -6.42
C HIS A 353 -39.54 10.52 -5.92
N LEU A 354 -40.76 10.19 -5.42
CA LEU A 354 -41.08 8.93 -4.66
C LEU A 354 -42.59 8.56 -4.55
N ASP A 355 -42.87 7.30 -4.15
CA ASP A 355 -44.12 6.65 -3.64
C ASP A 355 -44.80 5.54 -4.51
N GLU A 356 -44.05 4.44 -4.66
CA GLU A 356 -44.44 3.02 -4.65
C GLU A 356 -45.71 2.51 -5.42
N LEU A 357 -45.47 1.51 -6.28
CA LEU A 357 -46.40 0.80 -7.18
C LEU A 357 -47.02 1.61 -8.34
N ASN A 358 -47.88 2.60 -8.12
CA ASN A 358 -48.35 3.44 -9.24
C ASN A 358 -47.18 4.26 -9.85
N ILE A 359 -46.22 4.62 -9.01
CA ILE A 359 -45.02 5.36 -9.41
C ILE A 359 -44.00 4.50 -10.17
N ILE A 360 -44.07 3.16 -10.09
CA ILE A 360 -43.32 2.29 -11.03
C ILE A 360 -43.82 2.53 -12.47
N LYS A 361 -45.13 2.78 -12.65
CA LYS A 361 -45.75 3.01 -13.95
C LYS A 361 -45.59 4.45 -14.44
N GLN A 362 -45.73 5.45 -13.56
CA GLN A 362 -45.51 6.84 -13.94
C GLN A 362 -44.03 7.14 -14.19
N CYS A 363 -43.10 6.66 -13.34
CA CYS A 363 -41.68 6.79 -13.64
C CYS A 363 -41.27 6.08 -14.94
N ALA A 364 -41.93 5.00 -15.36
CA ALA A 364 -41.66 4.41 -16.68
C ALA A 364 -42.04 5.34 -17.85
N ILE A 365 -43.06 6.20 -17.68
CA ILE A 365 -43.46 7.23 -18.64
C ILE A 365 -42.50 8.43 -18.55
N ASP A 366 -42.25 8.95 -17.35
CA ASP A 366 -41.40 10.12 -17.13
C ASP A 366 -39.94 9.85 -17.54
N ILE A 367 -39.42 8.63 -17.29
CA ILE A 367 -38.09 8.18 -17.73
C ILE A 367 -38.05 8.02 -19.26
N ALA A 368 -39.15 7.64 -19.92
CA ALA A 368 -39.21 7.58 -21.37
C ALA A 368 -39.18 8.98 -21.99
N GLU A 369 -39.99 9.91 -21.48
CA GLU A 369 -40.02 11.31 -21.95
C GLU A 369 -38.70 12.05 -21.65
N ALA A 370 -38.12 11.85 -20.46
CA ALA A 370 -36.79 12.36 -20.14
C ALA A 370 -35.68 11.72 -21.00
N SER A 371 -35.78 10.42 -21.33
CA SER A 371 -34.81 9.77 -22.21
C SER A 371 -34.93 10.23 -23.67
N TRP A 372 -36.15 10.48 -24.16
CA TRP A 372 -36.39 11.08 -25.49
C TRP A 372 -35.78 12.48 -25.61
N ASN A 373 -35.93 13.29 -24.56
CA ASN A 373 -35.32 14.62 -24.50
C ASN A 373 -33.79 14.58 -24.31
N LEU A 374 -33.24 13.58 -23.61
CA LEU A 374 -31.79 13.34 -23.56
C LEU A 374 -31.21 12.87 -24.90
N HIS A 375 -31.93 12.04 -25.65
CA HIS A 375 -31.43 11.43 -26.90
C HIS A 375 -31.09 12.46 -27.97
N ASN A 376 -31.77 13.62 -27.95
CA ASN A 376 -31.63 14.70 -28.92
C ASN A 376 -30.65 15.81 -28.48
N ALA A 377 -29.98 15.66 -27.32
CA ALA A 377 -29.05 16.66 -26.80
C ALA A 377 -27.60 16.43 -27.29
N PRO A 378 -26.92 17.44 -27.90
CA PRO A 378 -25.57 17.27 -28.41
C PRO A 378 -24.48 17.45 -27.33
N THR A 379 -23.47 16.57 -27.38
CA THR A 379 -22.17 16.55 -26.63
C THR A 379 -22.18 15.99 -25.20
N GLY A 380 -20.99 15.59 -24.72
CA GLY A 380 -20.77 14.83 -23.48
C GLY A 380 -19.73 13.69 -23.56
N ILE A 381 -19.16 13.45 -24.76
CA ILE A 381 -18.09 12.44 -25.01
C ILE A 381 -17.02 13.09 -25.91
N LYS A 382 -15.74 12.74 -25.69
CA LYS A 382 -14.52 13.26 -26.36
C LYS A 382 -14.02 14.62 -25.85
N TYR A 383 -13.37 14.65 -24.68
CA TYR A 383 -12.31 15.64 -24.45
C TYR A 383 -10.96 14.97 -24.74
N GLU A 384 -10.12 15.61 -25.55
CA GLU A 384 -8.79 15.09 -25.87
C GLU A 384 -7.70 15.65 -24.94
N THR A 385 -7.88 16.85 -24.36
CA THR A 385 -6.89 17.46 -23.46
C THR A 385 -6.67 16.64 -22.18
N ASP A 386 -7.72 16.10 -21.54
CA ASP A 386 -7.55 15.21 -20.37
C ASP A 386 -6.81 13.90 -20.72
N LYS A 387 -7.05 13.33 -21.91
CA LYS A 387 -6.31 12.15 -22.38
C LYS A 387 -4.85 12.49 -22.69
N ALA A 388 -4.59 13.68 -23.23
CA ALA A 388 -3.25 14.17 -23.53
C ALA A 388 -2.45 14.50 -22.25
N LEU A 389 -3.11 15.05 -21.22
CA LEU A 389 -2.59 15.18 -19.85
C LEU A 389 -2.51 13.83 -19.11
N ARG A 390 -3.20 12.80 -19.61
CA ARG A 390 -3.41 11.48 -18.99
C ARG A 390 -4.04 11.55 -17.59
N THR A 391 -4.80 12.61 -17.31
CA THR A 391 -5.55 12.85 -16.07
C THR A 391 -6.72 11.87 -15.92
N ASP A 392 -7.33 11.49 -17.04
CA ASP A 392 -8.41 10.50 -17.17
C ASP A 392 -8.12 9.14 -16.51
N LYS A 393 -6.84 8.74 -16.44
CA LYS A 393 -6.40 7.46 -15.86
C LYS A 393 -6.30 7.48 -14.33
N HIS A 394 -6.38 8.64 -13.70
CA HIS A 394 -6.27 8.83 -12.26
C HIS A 394 -7.62 9.13 -11.60
N VAL A 395 -7.75 8.84 -10.30
CA VAL A 395 -8.82 9.42 -9.47
C VAL A 395 -8.41 10.84 -9.08
N PHE A 396 -9.17 11.84 -9.53
CA PHE A 396 -8.94 13.26 -9.22
C PHE A 396 -9.21 13.57 -7.74
N SER A 397 -8.38 14.43 -7.15
CA SER A 397 -8.52 14.96 -5.79
C SER A 397 -7.73 16.27 -5.64
N ILE A 398 -7.93 17.01 -4.55
CA ILE A 398 -7.03 18.09 -4.11
C ILE A 398 -6.20 17.59 -2.93
N LEU A 399 -4.88 17.86 -2.92
CA LEU A 399 -4.00 17.54 -1.78
C LEU A 399 -4.14 18.65 -0.72
N GLY A 400 -5.13 18.51 0.17
CA GLY A 400 -5.50 19.52 1.15
C GLY A 400 -6.94 20.01 0.99
N PRO A 401 -7.30 21.17 1.58
CA PRO A 401 -8.67 21.71 1.55
C PRO A 401 -9.24 21.87 0.13
N HIS A 402 -10.41 21.29 -0.14
CA HIS A 402 -11.05 21.31 -1.46
C HIS A 402 -12.31 22.19 -1.44
N LEU A 403 -12.28 23.29 -2.18
CA LEU A 403 -13.34 24.33 -2.22
C LEU A 403 -14.24 24.27 -3.47
N GLY A 404 -13.98 23.33 -4.38
CA GLY A 404 -14.73 23.16 -5.62
C GLY A 404 -16.09 22.53 -5.37
N HIS A 405 -17.01 23.29 -4.79
CA HIS A 405 -18.37 22.86 -4.45
C HIS A 405 -19.17 22.37 -5.68
N TYR A 406 -18.81 22.82 -6.88
CA TYR A 406 -19.32 22.32 -8.15
C TYR A 406 -19.01 20.83 -8.42
N TYR A 407 -17.97 20.23 -7.82
CA TYR A 407 -17.79 18.77 -7.85
C TYR A 407 -18.75 18.00 -6.93
N GLY A 408 -19.49 18.71 -6.07
CA GLY A 408 -20.48 18.16 -5.16
C GLY A 408 -20.15 18.36 -3.67
N ASP A 409 -21.16 18.06 -2.85
CA ASP A 409 -21.18 18.32 -1.41
C ASP A 409 -20.92 17.07 -0.56
N ILE A 410 -20.72 15.88 -1.17
CA ILE A 410 -20.20 14.71 -0.46
C ILE A 410 -18.68 14.72 -0.56
N ILE A 411 -18.02 14.87 0.59
CA ILE A 411 -16.58 15.08 0.70
C ILE A 411 -15.92 13.82 1.24
N LEU A 412 -15.06 13.19 0.43
CA LEU A 412 -14.29 11.99 0.78
C LEU A 412 -12.85 12.38 1.12
N VAL A 413 -12.38 12.04 2.31
CA VAL A 413 -11.00 12.29 2.76
C VAL A 413 -10.23 10.97 2.72
N PHE A 414 -9.22 10.86 1.86
CA PHE A 414 -8.40 9.65 1.76
C PHE A 414 -7.26 9.63 2.77
N LYS A 415 -6.87 8.44 3.23
CA LYS A 415 -5.64 8.24 4.01
C LYS A 415 -4.44 8.78 3.24
N SER A 416 -3.64 9.63 3.89
CA SER A 416 -2.38 10.21 3.40
C SER A 416 -1.47 9.19 2.68
N GLU A 417 -1.49 7.96 3.17
CA GLU A 417 -0.73 6.80 2.70
C GLU A 417 -1.01 6.40 1.25
N VAL A 418 -2.15 6.79 0.66
CA VAL A 418 -2.42 6.55 -0.78
C VAL A 418 -1.45 7.31 -1.69
N MET A 419 -0.91 8.45 -1.23
CA MET A 419 0.08 9.25 -1.97
C MET A 419 1.49 8.61 -2.02
N LEU A 420 1.69 7.50 -1.32
CA LEU A 420 2.91 6.70 -1.34
C LEU A 420 2.81 5.51 -2.32
N HIS A 421 1.66 5.31 -2.98
CA HIS A 421 1.48 4.30 -4.02
C HIS A 421 2.17 4.72 -5.33
N PRO A 422 2.88 3.84 -6.06
CA PRO A 422 3.68 4.23 -7.23
C PRO A 422 2.94 4.92 -8.40
N ASP A 423 1.61 4.77 -8.47
CA ASP A 423 0.75 5.47 -9.45
C ASP A 423 0.14 6.78 -8.94
N ALA A 424 0.28 7.11 -7.65
CA ALA A 424 -0.15 8.39 -7.14
C ALA A 424 0.84 9.50 -7.58
N ASN A 425 0.37 10.72 -7.83
CA ASN A 425 1.23 11.89 -8.02
C ASN A 425 0.45 13.16 -7.65
N PHE A 426 1.13 14.30 -7.56
CA PHE A 426 0.46 15.59 -7.46
C PHE A 426 1.20 16.69 -8.21
N SER A 427 0.52 17.77 -8.57
CA SER A 427 1.10 18.93 -9.27
C SER A 427 0.80 20.24 -8.53
N PRO A 428 1.61 21.31 -8.74
CA PRO A 428 1.40 22.62 -8.12
C PRO A 428 0.02 23.25 -8.33
N GLN A 429 -0.59 22.95 -9.48
CA GLN A 429 -1.90 23.41 -9.95
C GLN A 429 -2.49 22.34 -10.88
N ALA A 430 -3.76 22.51 -11.25
CA ALA A 430 -4.48 21.56 -12.08
C ALA A 430 -3.96 21.45 -13.52
N GLY A 431 -3.98 20.26 -14.12
CA GLY A 431 -3.54 20.02 -15.49
C GLY A 431 -4.26 20.87 -16.55
N THR A 432 -5.55 21.13 -16.36
CA THR A 432 -6.35 22.05 -17.18
C THR A 432 -5.89 23.51 -17.07
N SER A 433 -5.35 23.92 -15.91
CA SER A 433 -4.74 25.23 -15.68
C SER A 433 -3.42 25.37 -16.44
N PHE A 434 -2.65 24.28 -16.62
CA PHE A 434 -1.47 24.26 -17.49
C PHE A 434 -1.87 24.38 -18.96
N ALA A 435 -2.77 23.52 -19.47
CA ALA A 435 -3.14 23.49 -20.89
C ALA A 435 -3.70 24.85 -21.38
N SER A 436 -4.62 25.44 -20.62
CA SER A 436 -5.19 26.77 -20.87
C SER A 436 -4.20 27.94 -20.74
N GLY A 437 -2.99 27.69 -20.23
CA GLY A 437 -1.98 28.71 -19.94
C GLY A 437 -2.26 29.54 -18.67
N SER A 438 -3.33 29.24 -17.94
CA SER A 438 -3.70 29.95 -16.70
C SER A 438 -2.60 29.85 -15.62
N THR A 439 -1.97 28.68 -15.50
CA THR A 439 -0.88 28.42 -14.55
C THR A 439 0.27 29.42 -14.64
N PHE A 440 0.66 29.87 -15.84
CA PHE A 440 1.78 30.79 -16.03
C PHE A 440 1.42 32.24 -15.66
N LYS A 441 0.12 32.60 -15.67
CA LYS A 441 -0.39 33.89 -15.15
C LYS A 441 -0.30 33.96 -13.62
N HIS A 442 -0.42 32.82 -12.95
CA HIS A 442 -0.42 32.72 -11.48
C HIS A 442 0.94 32.36 -10.85
N ARG A 443 1.93 31.97 -11.66
CA ARG A 443 3.25 31.50 -11.22
C ARG A 443 4.36 32.23 -12.00
N PRO A 444 4.68 33.50 -11.68
CA PRO A 444 5.63 34.32 -12.44
C PRO A 444 7.07 33.76 -12.50
N TRP A 445 7.42 32.75 -11.70
CA TRP A 445 8.68 32.00 -11.84
C TRP A 445 8.68 31.03 -13.04
N VAL A 446 7.51 30.66 -13.58
CA VAL A 446 7.39 29.71 -14.69
C VAL A 446 6.94 30.43 -15.96
N LYS A 447 7.81 30.44 -16.98
CA LYS A 447 7.51 31.01 -18.30
C LYS A 447 6.55 30.10 -19.09
N ASP A 448 5.55 30.69 -19.73
CA ASP A 448 4.66 29.99 -20.67
C ASP A 448 5.44 29.56 -21.94
N PRO A 449 5.43 28.27 -22.34
CA PRO A 449 5.98 27.82 -23.61
C PRO A 449 5.04 28.08 -24.81
N GLY A 450 3.85 28.63 -24.58
CA GLY A 450 2.94 29.17 -25.60
C GLY A 450 2.01 28.14 -26.25
N THR A 451 2.49 26.94 -26.58
CA THR A 451 1.68 25.90 -27.23
C THR A 451 1.15 24.86 -26.25
N GLU A 452 -0.08 24.37 -26.46
CA GLU A 452 -0.71 23.36 -25.57
C GLU A 452 0.16 22.09 -25.38
N PRO A 453 0.80 21.49 -26.41
CA PRO A 453 1.64 20.30 -26.21
C PRO A 453 2.85 20.56 -25.28
N GLU A 454 3.51 21.71 -25.40
CA GLU A 454 4.63 22.06 -24.51
C GLU A 454 4.13 22.46 -23.11
N ARG A 455 2.91 23.00 -22.97
CA ARG A 455 2.26 23.23 -21.66
C ARG A 455 1.92 21.90 -20.96
N ILE A 456 1.41 20.91 -21.69
CA ILE A 456 1.14 19.54 -21.21
C ILE A 456 2.44 18.85 -20.76
N LYS A 457 3.52 19.02 -21.53
CA LYS A 457 4.86 18.59 -21.13
C LYS A 457 5.33 19.29 -19.85
N CYS A 458 5.19 20.61 -19.75
CA CYS A 458 5.50 21.35 -18.52
C CYS A 458 4.67 20.88 -17.30
N PHE A 459 3.42 20.45 -17.49
CA PHE A 459 2.61 19.80 -16.45
C PHE A 459 3.24 18.48 -15.99
N HIS A 460 3.54 17.55 -16.91
CA HIS A 460 4.21 16.29 -16.56
C HIS A 460 5.57 16.51 -15.88
N GLU A 461 6.34 17.49 -16.34
CA GLU A 461 7.62 17.91 -15.75
C GLU A 461 7.45 18.77 -14.46
N SER A 462 6.23 18.91 -13.94
CA SER A 462 5.93 19.58 -12.66
C SER A 462 5.37 18.64 -11.59
N LYS A 463 5.10 17.37 -11.94
CA LYS A 463 4.54 16.39 -11.03
C LYS A 463 5.56 15.98 -9.95
N LEU A 464 5.08 15.85 -8.72
CA LEU A 464 5.78 15.41 -7.51
C LEU A 464 5.14 14.11 -6.99
N HIS A 465 5.86 13.38 -6.13
CA HIS A 465 5.43 12.08 -5.61
C HIS A 465 5.87 11.91 -4.15
N CYS A 466 4.96 11.59 -3.22
CA CYS A 466 5.26 11.64 -1.79
C CYS A 466 6.23 10.55 -1.29
N ALA A 467 6.39 9.46 -2.05
CA ALA A 467 7.45 8.46 -1.82
C ALA A 467 8.89 8.97 -2.09
N VAL A 468 9.07 10.11 -2.78
CA VAL A 468 10.39 10.63 -3.21
C VAL A 468 10.89 11.68 -2.20
N PRO A 469 12.06 11.48 -1.54
CA PRO A 469 12.53 12.39 -0.50
C PRO A 469 12.70 13.85 -0.95
N GLY A 470 12.16 14.78 -0.16
CA GLY A 470 12.26 16.23 -0.41
C GLY A 470 11.11 16.80 -1.26
N TYR A 471 10.12 15.99 -1.67
CA TYR A 471 8.87 16.48 -2.27
C TYR A 471 8.21 17.56 -1.39
N GLU A 472 8.31 17.40 -0.06
CA GLU A 472 7.73 18.29 0.94
C GLU A 472 8.38 19.68 0.91
N TYR A 473 9.67 19.77 0.57
CA TYR A 473 10.39 21.03 0.46
C TYR A 473 10.01 21.75 -0.84
N ALA A 474 9.91 21.03 -1.96
CA ALA A 474 9.50 21.61 -3.24
C ALA A 474 8.04 22.13 -3.19
N ALA A 475 7.12 21.34 -2.64
CA ALA A 475 5.73 21.74 -2.46
C ALA A 475 5.57 22.88 -1.44
N ALA A 476 6.32 22.86 -0.34
CA ALA A 476 6.32 23.98 0.62
C ALA A 476 6.92 25.27 0.03
N ALA A 477 7.98 25.19 -0.77
CA ALA A 477 8.57 26.34 -1.46
C ALA A 477 7.57 26.98 -2.45
N GLU A 478 6.90 26.16 -3.25
CA GLU A 478 5.86 26.57 -4.19
C GLU A 478 4.68 27.24 -3.45
N LEU A 479 4.19 26.64 -2.37
CA LEU A 479 3.11 27.18 -1.53
C LEU A 479 3.49 28.49 -0.81
N ILE A 480 4.74 28.61 -0.33
CA ILE A 480 5.26 29.85 0.26
C ILE A 480 5.22 30.98 -0.76
N VAL A 481 5.84 30.80 -1.93
CA VAL A 481 5.99 31.92 -2.89
C VAL A 481 4.64 32.29 -3.52
N ILE A 482 3.77 31.33 -3.87
CA ILE A 482 2.44 31.64 -4.42
C ILE A 482 1.50 32.32 -3.42
N SER A 483 1.71 32.11 -2.12
CA SER A 483 0.97 32.81 -1.04
C SER A 483 1.59 34.17 -0.72
N GLY A 484 2.91 34.30 -0.93
CA GLY A 484 3.68 35.52 -0.76
C GLY A 484 3.36 36.64 -1.75
N LEU A 485 2.97 36.29 -2.99
CA LEU A 485 2.73 37.24 -4.09
C LEU A 485 1.85 38.44 -3.70
N LEU A 486 0.71 38.21 -3.04
CA LEU A 486 -0.25 39.27 -2.68
C LEU A 486 0.27 40.25 -1.62
N LYS A 487 1.33 39.88 -0.89
CA LYS A 487 1.98 40.69 0.15
C LYS A 487 3.42 41.11 -0.23
N ASN A 488 3.89 40.74 -1.41
CA ASN A 488 5.29 40.86 -1.85
C ASN A 488 6.32 40.36 -0.80
N THR A 489 6.08 39.18 -0.21
CA THR A 489 6.92 38.62 0.88
C THR A 489 7.21 37.14 0.70
N ILE A 490 8.37 36.69 1.19
CA ILE A 490 8.70 35.26 1.34
C ILE A 490 8.61 34.78 2.80
N ASN A 491 8.33 35.70 3.74
CA ASN A 491 8.07 35.36 5.13
C ASN A 491 6.60 34.92 5.26
N VAL A 492 6.35 33.65 4.96
CA VAL A 492 5.01 33.04 4.89
C VAL A 492 4.97 31.82 5.79
N ASP A 493 3.94 31.72 6.63
CA ASP A 493 3.67 30.57 7.50
C ASP A 493 2.48 29.72 7.01
N VAL A 494 2.12 28.70 7.78
CA VAL A 494 0.96 27.83 7.50
C VAL A 494 -0.36 28.62 7.51
N ARG A 495 -0.48 29.67 8.34
CA ARG A 495 -1.69 30.50 8.44
C ARG A 495 -1.88 31.38 7.21
N ASP A 496 -0.80 31.93 6.66
CA ASP A 496 -0.82 32.70 5.41
C ASP A 496 -1.13 31.82 4.21
N ILE A 497 -0.52 30.63 4.12
CA ILE A 497 -0.86 29.62 3.08
C ILE A 497 -2.36 29.29 3.15
N MET A 498 -2.88 29.00 4.34
CA MET A 498 -4.30 28.72 4.55
C MET A 498 -5.21 29.92 4.24
N THR A 499 -4.73 31.15 4.47
CA THR A 499 -5.49 32.38 4.18
C THR A 499 -5.57 32.67 2.69
N ARG A 500 -4.55 32.29 1.89
CA ARG A 500 -4.68 32.22 0.43
C ARG A 500 -5.63 31.08 0.03
N TRP A 501 -5.43 29.88 0.58
CA TRP A 501 -6.16 28.67 0.18
C TRP A 501 -7.67 28.85 0.29
N LYS A 502 -8.16 29.49 1.37
CA LYS A 502 -9.59 29.84 1.56
C LYS A 502 -10.19 30.80 0.53
N LYS A 503 -9.38 31.42 -0.34
CA LYS A 503 -9.82 32.47 -1.30
C LYS A 503 -9.64 32.10 -2.76
N VAL A 504 -8.93 31.01 -3.07
CA VAL A 504 -8.62 30.61 -4.45
C VAL A 504 -9.40 29.36 -4.86
N ASP A 505 -9.69 29.24 -6.15
CA ASP A 505 -10.35 28.04 -6.69
C ASP A 505 -9.45 26.80 -6.59
N SER A 506 -10.07 25.61 -6.60
CA SER A 506 -9.39 24.32 -6.46
C SER A 506 -8.38 24.04 -7.59
N HIS A 507 -8.52 24.63 -8.77
CA HIS A 507 -7.52 24.52 -9.85
C HIS A 507 -6.21 25.29 -9.57
N GLN A 508 -6.19 26.19 -8.57
CA GLN A 508 -5.04 27.05 -8.21
C GLN A 508 -4.29 26.57 -6.94
N VAL A 509 -4.50 25.33 -6.54
CA VAL A 509 -3.86 24.65 -5.40
C VAL A 509 -3.40 23.25 -5.83
N LEU A 510 -2.80 22.48 -4.91
CA LEU A 510 -2.18 21.20 -5.23
C LEU A 510 -3.19 20.15 -5.73
N GLU A 511 -3.11 19.78 -7.01
CA GLU A 511 -3.94 18.75 -7.63
C GLU A 511 -3.35 17.36 -7.37
N ALA A 512 -4.10 16.49 -6.72
CA ALA A 512 -3.74 15.10 -6.46
C ALA A 512 -4.34 14.16 -7.52
N HIS A 513 -3.48 13.28 -8.01
CA HIS A 513 -3.81 12.21 -8.93
C HIS A 513 -3.62 10.89 -8.19
N LEU A 514 -4.72 10.23 -7.86
CA LEU A 514 -4.69 8.95 -7.16
C LEU A 514 -4.68 7.78 -8.16
N PRO A 515 -4.32 6.55 -7.74
CA PRO A 515 -4.34 5.37 -8.60
C PRO A 515 -5.73 5.12 -9.23
N GLN A 516 -5.78 4.35 -10.32
CA GLN A 516 -7.00 4.17 -11.13
C GLN A 516 -8.22 3.66 -10.35
N LEU A 517 -7.97 2.84 -9.33
CA LEU A 517 -8.94 2.23 -8.44
C LEU A 517 -8.48 2.38 -6.99
N VAL A 518 -9.28 3.06 -6.16
CA VAL A 518 -9.00 3.28 -4.73
C VAL A 518 -10.10 2.62 -3.89
N PRO A 519 -9.83 1.48 -3.21
CA PRO A 519 -10.85 0.79 -2.39
C PRO A 519 -11.39 1.68 -1.26
N LEU A 520 -12.64 1.46 -0.84
CA LEU A 520 -13.24 2.22 0.29
C LEU A 520 -12.42 2.09 1.58
N ASP A 521 -11.67 0.98 1.74
CA ASP A 521 -10.74 0.76 2.85
C ASP A 521 -9.63 1.86 2.94
N TYR A 522 -9.42 2.69 1.90
CA TYR A 522 -8.51 3.87 1.89
C TYR A 522 -9.19 5.21 2.19
N ILE A 523 -10.51 5.28 2.25
CA ILE A 523 -11.23 6.46 2.75
C ILE A 523 -11.08 6.49 4.28
N GLU A 524 -10.72 7.64 4.83
CA GLU A 524 -10.57 7.85 6.28
C GLU A 524 -11.80 8.50 6.90
N GLU A 525 -12.42 9.46 6.20
CA GLU A 525 -13.63 10.17 6.63
C GLU A 525 -14.51 10.52 5.43
N VAL A 526 -15.82 10.56 5.67
CA VAL A 526 -16.86 11.02 4.72
C VAL A 526 -17.67 12.10 5.41
N TYR A 527 -17.70 13.31 4.85
CA TYR A 527 -18.60 14.38 5.31
C TYR A 527 -19.79 14.51 4.35
N ILE A 528 -20.99 14.67 4.92
CA ILE A 528 -22.24 14.83 4.19
C ILE A 528 -23.22 15.72 4.97
N ALA A 529 -24.01 16.55 4.29
CA ALA A 529 -25.11 17.29 4.91
C ALA A 529 -26.26 16.34 5.32
N LYS A 530 -27.03 16.68 6.36
CA LYS A 530 -28.13 15.82 6.87
C LYS A 530 -29.12 15.50 5.76
N ASN A 531 -29.73 16.52 5.16
CA ASN A 531 -30.76 16.32 4.14
C ASN A 531 -30.21 15.63 2.87
N LEU A 532 -28.93 15.84 2.53
CA LEU A 532 -28.26 15.09 1.46
C LEU A 532 -28.10 13.61 1.80
N PHE A 533 -27.74 13.26 3.05
CA PHE A 533 -27.70 11.87 3.51
C PHE A 533 -29.10 11.24 3.55
N ASP A 534 -30.09 11.96 4.10
CA ASP A 534 -31.48 11.51 4.18
C ASP A 534 -32.05 11.24 2.77
N SER A 535 -31.57 11.97 1.76
CA SER A 535 -31.95 11.76 0.35
C SER A 535 -31.33 10.54 -0.32
N LEU A 536 -30.31 9.90 0.28
CA LEU A 536 -29.71 8.68 -0.28
C LEU A 536 -30.70 7.51 -0.22
N THR A 537 -30.61 6.61 -1.18
CA THR A 537 -31.38 5.34 -1.18
C THR A 537 -31.16 4.56 0.13
N PRO A 538 -32.17 3.84 0.66
CA PRO A 538 -32.04 3.12 1.92
C PRO A 538 -30.86 2.13 1.96
N ALA A 539 -30.59 1.45 0.84
CA ALA A 539 -29.45 0.55 0.67
C ALA A 539 -28.09 1.28 0.73
N ALA A 540 -27.98 2.47 0.14
CA ALA A 540 -26.78 3.31 0.26
C ALA A 540 -26.61 3.87 1.69
N GLN A 541 -27.71 4.27 2.35
CA GLN A 541 -27.66 4.69 3.75
C GLN A 541 -27.15 3.59 4.67
N GLU A 542 -27.66 2.35 4.56
CA GLU A 542 -27.17 1.22 5.34
C GLU A 542 -25.71 0.94 5.01
N SER A 543 -25.35 0.88 3.72
CA SER A 543 -24.00 0.59 3.26
C SER A 543 -22.98 1.60 3.79
N ALA A 544 -23.25 2.89 3.68
CA ALA A 544 -22.39 3.95 4.22
C ALA A 544 -22.22 3.82 5.75
N LYS A 545 -23.31 3.64 6.50
CA LYS A 545 -23.28 3.44 7.96
C LYS A 545 -22.47 2.20 8.36
N LYS A 546 -22.60 1.10 7.60
CA LYS A 546 -21.99 -0.22 7.84
C LYS A 546 -20.49 -0.27 7.51
N ILE A 547 -20.08 0.42 6.43
CA ILE A 547 -18.72 0.48 5.92
C ILE A 547 -17.89 1.51 6.71
N PHE A 548 -18.34 2.77 6.75
CA PHE A 548 -17.55 3.87 7.31
C PHE A 548 -17.73 4.05 8.82
N ARG A 549 -18.93 3.78 9.37
CA ARG A 549 -19.21 3.82 10.83
C ARG A 549 -18.81 5.16 11.45
N ASP A 550 -17.89 5.17 12.41
CA ASP A 550 -17.38 6.35 13.10
C ASP A 550 -16.73 7.39 12.16
N SER A 551 -16.32 6.97 10.94
CA SER A 551 -15.81 7.82 9.86
C SER A 551 -16.89 8.49 9.01
N LEU A 552 -18.19 8.21 9.24
CA LEU A 552 -19.29 8.84 8.53
C LEU A 552 -19.85 10.04 9.31
N HIS A 553 -19.51 11.24 8.87
CA HIS A 553 -19.93 12.49 9.47
C HIS A 553 -21.18 13.04 8.77
N ILE A 554 -22.34 12.52 9.17
CA ILE A 554 -23.64 13.14 8.85
C ILE A 554 -23.73 14.42 9.69
N THR A 555 -23.52 15.57 9.06
CA THR A 555 -23.46 16.86 9.75
C THR A 555 -24.85 17.46 9.92
N LYS A 556 -25.07 18.27 10.96
CA LYS A 556 -26.34 18.94 11.27
C LYS A 556 -26.84 19.96 10.23
N HIS A 557 -26.10 20.19 9.15
CA HIS A 557 -26.42 21.19 8.14
C HIS A 557 -27.42 20.62 7.14
N GLU A 558 -28.36 21.44 6.70
CA GLU A 558 -29.25 21.14 5.59
C GLU A 558 -28.91 22.14 4.47
N ILE A 559 -28.60 21.62 3.29
CA ILE A 559 -28.11 22.40 2.16
C ILE A 559 -29.17 22.50 1.06
N ASN A 560 -29.14 23.58 0.29
CA ASN A 560 -29.96 23.72 -0.90
C ASN A 560 -29.56 22.69 -1.98
N LEU A 561 -30.42 21.68 -2.20
CA LEU A 561 -30.18 20.59 -3.15
C LEU A 561 -30.52 20.95 -4.62
N THR A 562 -31.10 22.13 -4.88
CA THR A 562 -31.42 22.57 -6.26
C THR A 562 -30.40 23.57 -6.83
N ASP A 563 -29.55 24.14 -5.98
CA ASP A 563 -28.41 24.95 -6.43
C ASP A 563 -27.35 24.05 -7.12
N THR A 564 -27.18 24.21 -8.43
CA THR A 564 -26.15 23.49 -9.19
C THR A 564 -24.72 23.88 -8.82
N GLY A 565 -24.55 25.01 -8.13
CA GLY A 565 -23.26 25.66 -7.88
C GLY A 565 -22.78 26.46 -9.08
N GLY A 566 -22.03 27.52 -8.78
CA GLY A 566 -21.21 28.24 -9.76
C GLY A 566 -19.79 27.69 -9.80
N GLY A 567 -19.00 28.12 -10.78
CA GLY A 567 -17.55 27.90 -10.75
C GLY A 567 -16.90 28.73 -9.64
N GLY A 568 -15.91 28.16 -8.94
CA GLY A 568 -15.07 28.89 -7.97
C GLY A 568 -15.12 28.40 -6.52
N SER A 569 -14.49 29.19 -5.64
CA SER A 569 -14.11 28.79 -4.27
C SER A 569 -15.18 28.97 -3.20
N GLN A 570 -16.23 29.75 -3.46
CA GLN A 570 -17.35 29.94 -2.52
C GLN A 570 -18.68 29.67 -3.22
N PRO A 571 -19.61 28.91 -2.59
CA PRO A 571 -20.98 28.78 -3.08
C PRO A 571 -21.72 30.12 -3.06
N SER A 572 -22.60 30.32 -4.05
CA SER A 572 -23.58 31.41 -4.07
C SER A 572 -24.69 31.19 -3.04
N ASP A 573 -25.05 29.94 -2.75
CA ASP A 573 -26.01 29.59 -1.73
C ASP A 573 -25.39 29.61 -0.32
N LYS A 574 -26.01 30.34 0.61
CA LYS A 574 -25.49 30.49 1.97
C LYS A 574 -25.45 29.16 2.75
N SER A 575 -26.43 28.27 2.59
CA SER A 575 -26.45 27.00 3.33
C SER A 575 -25.29 26.09 2.92
N ARG A 576 -24.94 26.09 1.63
CA ARG A 576 -23.76 25.40 1.10
C ARG A 576 -22.46 26.08 1.54
N ALA A 577 -22.42 27.41 1.61
CA ALA A 577 -21.26 28.14 2.14
C ALA A 577 -21.01 27.84 3.63
N ASP A 578 -22.04 27.90 4.47
CA ASP A 578 -21.98 27.58 5.91
C ASP A 578 -21.55 26.12 6.13
N TYR A 579 -22.09 25.17 5.35
CA TYR A 579 -21.66 23.76 5.36
C TYR A 579 -20.20 23.59 4.93
N GLN A 580 -19.77 24.25 3.85
CA GLN A 580 -18.38 24.20 3.38
C GLN A 580 -17.41 24.74 4.44
N ASP A 581 -17.67 25.91 5.02
CA ASP A 581 -16.76 26.50 6.01
C ASP A 581 -16.72 25.68 7.31
N TYR A 582 -17.80 24.98 7.69
CA TYR A 582 -17.76 23.98 8.76
C TYR A 582 -16.79 22.83 8.43
N VAL A 583 -16.95 22.16 7.29
CA VAL A 583 -16.10 21.00 6.93
C VAL A 583 -14.64 21.44 6.75
N MET A 584 -14.39 22.57 6.09
CA MET A 584 -13.04 23.11 5.94
C MET A 584 -12.39 23.42 7.30
N SER A 585 -13.15 23.94 8.27
CA SER A 585 -12.62 24.22 9.61
C SER A 585 -12.25 22.94 10.37
N ALA A 586 -13.07 21.88 10.28
CA ALA A 586 -12.77 20.57 10.85
C ALA A 586 -11.51 19.93 10.23
N LEU A 587 -11.37 20.01 8.90
CA LEU A 587 -10.20 19.53 8.17
C LEU A 587 -8.91 20.28 8.56
N ILE A 588 -8.97 21.61 8.70
CA ILE A 588 -7.83 22.43 9.15
C ILE A 588 -7.40 22.05 10.56
N GLU A 589 -8.35 21.88 11.49
CA GLU A 589 -8.06 21.42 12.85
C GLU A 589 -7.41 20.03 12.85
N LYS A 590 -7.91 19.12 12.00
CA LYS A 590 -7.36 17.78 11.81
C LYS A 590 -5.93 17.79 11.24
N PHE A 591 -5.64 18.61 10.24
CA PHE A 591 -4.27 18.76 9.71
C PHE A 591 -3.31 19.34 10.75
N ASN A 592 -3.76 20.33 11.53
CA ASN A 592 -2.99 20.91 12.62
C ASN A 592 -2.68 19.91 13.74
N LYS A 593 -3.61 18.97 14.04
CA LYS A 593 -3.38 17.84 14.97
C LYS A 593 -2.54 16.69 14.36
N ARG A 594 -2.33 16.66 13.04
CA ARG A 594 -1.59 15.60 12.34
C ARG A 594 -0.08 15.84 12.24
N LYS A 595 0.39 17.09 12.33
CA LYS A 595 1.81 17.46 12.20
C LYS A 595 2.76 16.84 13.24
N ASP A 596 2.19 16.25 14.29
CA ASP A 596 2.88 15.63 15.43
C ASP A 596 2.64 14.12 15.57
N ARG A 597 2.01 13.45 14.56
CA ARG A 597 1.83 11.99 14.58
C ARG A 597 3.17 11.26 14.41
N THR A 598 3.43 10.28 15.28
CA THR A 598 4.73 9.57 15.35
C THR A 598 5.00 8.58 14.22
N ARG A 599 3.97 8.02 13.59
CA ARG A 599 4.08 6.93 12.60
C ARG A 599 3.82 7.41 11.17
N HIS A 600 4.66 8.31 10.67
CA HIS A 600 4.68 8.63 9.24
C HIS A 600 5.30 7.46 8.46
N LEU A 601 4.58 6.91 7.47
CA LEU A 601 5.18 6.01 6.48
C LEU A 601 6.07 6.81 5.52
N HIS A 602 7.10 6.17 4.97
CA HIS A 602 8.09 6.76 4.07
C HIS A 602 8.30 5.87 2.84
N GLY A 603 8.92 6.38 1.78
CA GLY A 603 9.13 5.61 0.55
C GLY A 603 7.84 5.10 -0.09
N SER A 604 7.92 3.96 -0.77
CA SER A 604 6.75 3.38 -1.46
C SER A 604 5.90 2.52 -0.53
N VAL A 605 4.57 2.62 -0.68
CA VAL A 605 3.56 1.82 0.06
C VAL A 605 2.54 1.29 -0.95
N LEU A 606 2.35 -0.03 -0.98
CA LEU A 606 1.46 -0.71 -1.91
C LEU A 606 1.07 -2.09 -1.39
N THR A 607 -0.01 -2.66 -1.90
CA THR A 607 -0.42 -4.04 -1.57
C THR A 607 -0.53 -4.84 -2.85
N LEU A 608 0.42 -5.74 -3.06
CA LEU A 608 0.49 -6.58 -4.25
C LEU A 608 -0.68 -7.56 -4.31
N ALA A 609 -1.25 -7.72 -5.50
CA ALA A 609 -2.11 -8.85 -5.81
C ALA A 609 -1.29 -10.16 -5.85
N PRO A 610 -1.91 -11.34 -5.66
CA PRO A 610 -1.30 -12.60 -6.06
C PRO A 610 -1.04 -12.59 -7.57
N SER A 611 0.20 -12.84 -7.99
CA SER A 611 0.56 -12.88 -9.43
C SER A 611 1.51 -14.01 -9.81
N ALA A 612 1.85 -14.92 -8.89
CA ALA A 612 2.86 -15.97 -9.13
C ALA A 612 4.18 -15.42 -9.72
N PHE A 613 4.52 -14.19 -9.32
CA PHE A 613 5.66 -13.38 -9.76
C PHE A 613 5.63 -12.83 -11.19
N THR A 614 4.50 -12.84 -11.91
CA THR A 614 4.38 -12.18 -13.24
C THR A 614 4.37 -10.65 -13.17
N ASP A 615 3.77 -10.09 -12.11
CA ASP A 615 3.46 -8.66 -12.07
C ASP A 615 4.60 -7.86 -11.43
N HIS A 616 5.40 -7.17 -12.25
CA HIS A 616 6.58 -6.42 -11.80
C HIS A 616 6.31 -4.92 -11.69
N ILE A 617 5.95 -4.45 -10.48
CA ILE A 617 5.71 -3.03 -10.21
C ILE A 617 7.05 -2.30 -10.03
N MET A 618 7.28 -1.25 -10.82
CA MET A 618 8.42 -0.34 -10.68
C MET A 618 8.20 0.68 -9.55
N LEU A 619 9.31 1.12 -8.92
CA LEU A 619 9.27 2.22 -7.95
C LEU A 619 9.34 3.61 -8.64
N PRO A 620 8.86 4.69 -7.98
CA PRO A 620 8.91 6.07 -8.49
C PRO A 620 10.32 6.69 -8.59
N GLN A 621 11.36 5.98 -8.14
CA GLN A 621 12.73 6.48 -8.03
C GLN A 621 13.73 5.35 -8.29
N THR A 622 14.77 5.62 -9.08
CA THR A 622 15.89 4.71 -9.30
C THR A 622 17.02 4.92 -8.28
N ILE A 623 17.96 3.99 -8.20
CA ILE A 623 19.08 4.05 -7.26
C ILE A 623 19.99 5.25 -7.54
N GLY A 624 20.27 5.57 -8.80
CA GLY A 624 21.05 6.72 -9.24
C GLY A 624 20.34 8.05 -8.98
N GLN A 625 19.02 8.09 -9.16
CA GLN A 625 18.19 9.24 -8.74
C GLN A 625 18.26 9.45 -7.21
N ALA A 626 18.12 8.38 -6.42
CA ALA A 626 18.26 8.45 -4.96
C ALA A 626 19.68 8.88 -4.53
N ARG A 627 20.73 8.34 -5.16
CA ARG A 627 22.14 8.71 -4.92
C ARG A 627 22.37 10.20 -5.19
N THR A 628 21.76 10.72 -6.26
CA THR A 628 21.84 12.13 -6.66
C THR A 628 21.19 13.07 -5.64
N GLN A 629 20.07 12.68 -5.02
CA GLN A 629 19.46 13.44 -3.91
C GLN A 629 20.30 13.36 -2.63
N TYR A 630 20.77 12.16 -2.28
CA TYR A 630 21.56 11.91 -1.06
C TYR A 630 22.86 12.71 -1.03
N LEU A 631 23.63 12.73 -2.12
CA LEU A 631 24.92 13.45 -2.19
C LEU A 631 24.77 14.98 -2.06
N ARG A 632 23.59 15.55 -2.37
CA ARG A 632 23.33 17.00 -2.22
C ARG A 632 23.09 17.40 -0.77
N THR A 633 22.48 16.51 0.01
CA THR A 633 22.19 16.72 1.43
C THR A 633 23.38 16.32 2.31
N HIS A 634 24.13 15.29 1.94
CA HIS A 634 25.24 14.73 2.73
C HIS A 634 26.62 15.10 2.14
N LYS A 635 26.92 16.41 2.07
CA LYS A 635 28.17 16.95 1.47
C LYS A 635 29.50 16.47 2.09
N GLN A 636 29.44 15.72 3.19
CA GLN A 636 30.59 15.15 3.91
C GLN A 636 30.47 13.63 4.11
N SER A 637 29.53 12.96 3.41
CA SER A 637 29.37 11.50 3.50
C SER A 637 30.64 10.75 3.13
N SER A 638 30.88 9.61 3.77
CA SER A 638 31.99 8.71 3.40
C SER A 638 31.92 8.28 1.92
N ASN A 639 33.07 7.98 1.31
CA ASN A 639 33.18 7.39 -0.03
C ASN A 639 32.70 5.92 -0.09
N SER A 640 31.61 5.58 0.59
CA SER A 640 30.94 4.29 0.46
C SER A 640 30.00 4.31 -0.73
N ASP A 641 30.14 3.31 -1.60
CA ASP A 641 29.23 3.04 -2.72
C ASP A 641 28.24 1.91 -2.38
N ASP A 642 28.06 1.67 -1.08
CA ASP A 642 27.05 0.77 -0.55
C ASP A 642 25.64 1.31 -0.83
N ILE A 643 24.71 0.40 -1.12
CA ILE A 643 23.27 0.66 -1.17
C ILE A 643 22.59 -0.17 -0.09
N TYR A 644 21.60 0.42 0.59
CA TYR A 644 20.74 -0.23 1.56
C TYR A 644 19.28 -0.05 1.12
N ILE A 645 18.68 -1.13 0.60
CA ILE A 645 17.26 -1.15 0.27
C ILE A 645 16.51 -1.77 1.45
N TYR A 646 15.64 -0.98 2.08
CA TYR A 646 14.81 -1.41 3.20
C TYR A 646 13.36 -1.55 2.74
N TRP A 647 12.63 -2.51 3.31
CA TRP A 647 11.17 -2.60 3.17
C TRP A 647 10.55 -3.38 4.34
N GLU A 648 9.26 -3.17 4.54
CA GLU A 648 8.40 -3.93 5.45
C GLU A 648 7.40 -4.75 4.64
N THR A 649 7.23 -6.03 4.98
CA THR A 649 6.19 -6.88 4.37
C THR A 649 5.58 -7.86 5.38
N MET A 650 4.31 -8.21 5.17
CA MET A 650 3.51 -9.13 5.98
C MET A 650 2.76 -10.08 5.04
N TYR A 651 2.66 -11.37 5.42
CA TYR A 651 2.06 -12.46 4.62
C TYR A 651 2.70 -12.69 3.25
N GLY A 652 2.37 -13.83 2.62
CA GLY A 652 2.81 -14.23 1.29
C GLY A 652 4.31 -14.27 1.02
N ASP A 653 4.63 -14.55 -0.24
CA ASP A 653 5.99 -14.58 -0.79
C ASP A 653 6.19 -13.39 -1.72
N MET A 654 7.35 -12.76 -1.63
CA MET A 654 7.64 -11.46 -2.25
C MET A 654 9.00 -11.49 -2.92
N MET A 655 9.08 -10.97 -4.14
CA MET A 655 10.34 -10.84 -4.88
C MET A 655 10.64 -9.38 -5.17
N VAL A 656 11.80 -8.91 -4.70
CA VAL A 656 12.43 -7.67 -5.15
C VAL A 656 13.34 -8.02 -6.32
N THR A 657 13.28 -7.22 -7.39
CA THR A 657 14.18 -7.36 -8.54
C THR A 657 14.87 -6.04 -8.79
N LEU A 658 16.20 -6.08 -8.86
CA LEU A 658 17.03 -4.95 -9.26
C LEU A 658 17.55 -5.22 -10.66
N SER A 659 17.51 -4.24 -11.57
CA SER A 659 18.03 -4.39 -12.93
C SER A 659 18.91 -3.21 -13.34
N ASP A 660 19.89 -3.46 -14.21
CA ASP A 660 20.68 -2.40 -14.86
C ASP A 660 19.85 -1.66 -15.92
N GLU A 661 19.11 -2.41 -16.73
CA GLU A 661 18.13 -1.87 -17.68
C GLU A 661 16.71 -1.80 -17.14
N ARG A 662 15.89 -1.00 -17.82
CA ARG A 662 14.45 -0.98 -17.63
C ARG A 662 13.81 -2.16 -18.36
N ILE A 663 13.43 -3.22 -17.62
CA ILE A 663 12.44 -4.19 -18.12
C ILE A 663 11.15 -3.46 -18.52
N ASP A 664 10.72 -3.69 -19.76
CA ASP A 664 9.58 -3.13 -20.45
C ASP A 664 8.60 -4.29 -20.73
N PRO A 665 7.38 -4.31 -20.16
CA PRO A 665 6.49 -5.47 -20.27
C PRO A 665 6.05 -5.75 -21.71
N ASP A 666 6.12 -4.75 -22.60
CA ASP A 666 5.73 -4.86 -24.00
C ASP A 666 6.88 -5.38 -24.90
N LYS A 667 8.05 -5.75 -24.34
CA LYS A 667 9.24 -6.17 -25.10
C LYS A 667 9.97 -7.36 -24.49
N ALA A 668 10.40 -8.28 -25.35
CA ALA A 668 11.37 -9.29 -24.96
C ALA A 668 12.76 -8.65 -24.78
N GLN A 669 13.32 -8.75 -23.56
CA GLN A 669 14.68 -8.29 -23.23
C GLN A 669 15.45 -9.43 -22.55
N PRO A 670 16.01 -10.39 -23.32
CA PRO A 670 16.58 -11.61 -22.78
C PRO A 670 17.91 -11.42 -22.02
N ASP A 671 18.60 -10.30 -22.25
CA ASP A 671 19.98 -10.06 -21.78
C ASP A 671 20.09 -9.17 -20.52
N ILE A 672 18.96 -8.79 -19.89
CA ILE A 672 18.95 -7.89 -18.72
C ILE A 672 19.73 -8.51 -17.55
N GLN A 673 20.68 -7.74 -16.99
CA GLN A 673 21.37 -8.16 -15.78
C GLN A 673 20.54 -7.78 -14.55
N CYS A 674 20.06 -8.78 -13.81
CA CYS A 674 19.26 -8.55 -12.61
C CYS A 674 19.78 -9.27 -11.36
N LEU A 675 19.64 -8.61 -10.21
CA LEU A 675 19.67 -9.25 -8.90
C LEU A 675 18.23 -9.51 -8.44
N ILE A 676 17.89 -10.78 -8.24
CA ILE A 676 16.61 -11.21 -7.68
C ILE A 676 16.82 -11.54 -6.19
N THR A 677 15.96 -11.03 -5.31
CA THR A 677 15.91 -11.42 -3.90
C THR A 677 14.48 -11.73 -3.48
N GLY A 678 14.27 -12.97 -3.02
CA GLY A 678 12.94 -13.49 -2.67
C GLY A 678 12.79 -13.77 -1.17
N LYS A 679 11.64 -13.37 -0.62
CA LYS A 679 11.06 -13.96 0.59
C LYS A 679 10.22 -15.15 0.13
N CYS A 680 10.67 -16.37 0.45
CA CYS A 680 9.90 -17.60 0.27
C CYS A 680 9.69 -18.25 1.64
N SER A 681 8.45 -18.17 2.14
CA SER A 681 8.06 -18.55 3.50
C SER A 681 8.00 -20.06 3.73
N SER A 682 7.95 -20.85 2.65
CA SER A 682 7.93 -22.32 2.69
C SER A 682 9.32 -22.97 2.64
N SER A 683 10.34 -22.34 2.03
CA SER A 683 11.64 -22.98 1.78
C SER A 683 12.69 -22.76 2.86
N SER A 684 12.85 -21.54 3.40
CA SER A 684 13.92 -21.27 4.37
C SER A 684 13.54 -21.62 5.81
N ARG A 685 13.86 -22.87 6.21
CA ARG A 685 13.68 -23.38 7.58
C ARG A 685 14.51 -22.67 8.66
N THR A 686 15.48 -21.82 8.30
CA THR A 686 16.34 -21.07 9.24
C THR A 686 16.04 -19.58 9.26
N PHE A 687 15.97 -18.92 8.10
CA PHE A 687 15.89 -17.45 7.98
C PHE A 687 14.63 -16.83 8.61
N HIS A 688 13.59 -17.60 8.92
CA HIS A 688 12.38 -17.11 9.59
C HIS A 688 12.14 -17.68 11.00
N ARG A 689 13.09 -18.44 11.57
CA ARG A 689 12.98 -18.92 12.96
C ARG A 689 12.84 -17.76 13.94
N GLY A 690 11.87 -17.87 14.84
CA GLY A 690 11.59 -16.85 15.85
C GLY A 690 11.12 -15.48 15.35
N ALA A 691 10.95 -15.25 14.04
CA ALA A 691 10.56 -13.95 13.49
C ALA A 691 9.05 -13.67 13.68
N ASN A 692 8.65 -12.42 13.94
CA ASN A 692 7.27 -12.05 14.25
C ASN A 692 6.36 -11.95 13.00
N ILE A 693 6.02 -13.08 12.38
CA ILE A 693 5.24 -13.11 11.11
C ILE A 693 3.79 -12.57 11.24
N GLU A 694 3.30 -12.35 12.47
CA GLU A 694 2.02 -11.69 12.77
C GLU A 694 2.12 -10.14 12.77
N ASN A 695 3.30 -9.59 12.52
CA ASN A 695 3.50 -8.17 12.21
C ASN A 695 4.24 -8.03 10.88
N PHE A 696 4.46 -6.79 10.45
CA PHE A 696 5.38 -6.51 9.35
C PHE A 696 6.80 -6.94 9.74
N LEU A 697 7.42 -7.71 8.85
CA LEU A 697 8.82 -8.07 8.90
C LEU A 697 9.60 -7.02 8.11
N THR A 698 10.52 -6.31 8.77
CA THR A 698 11.44 -5.38 8.12
C THR A 698 12.64 -6.16 7.57
N TYR A 699 13.03 -5.88 6.33
CA TYR A 699 14.19 -6.46 5.65
C TYR A 699 15.20 -5.38 5.28
N CYS A 700 16.45 -5.79 5.11
CA CYS A 700 17.54 -4.96 4.60
C CYS A 700 18.32 -5.74 3.54
N LEU A 701 18.31 -5.28 2.29
CA LEU A 701 19.23 -5.71 1.26
C LEU A 701 20.39 -4.72 1.18
N LYS A 702 21.57 -5.13 1.64
CA LYS A 702 22.82 -4.41 1.42
C LYS A 702 23.43 -4.84 0.08
N ILE A 703 23.93 -3.88 -0.70
CA ILE A 703 24.68 -4.08 -1.95
C ILE A 703 26.02 -3.37 -1.81
N GLU A 704 27.13 -4.09 -1.93
CA GLU A 704 28.50 -3.59 -1.78
C GLU A 704 29.18 -3.51 -3.16
N LYS A 705 29.01 -2.39 -3.88
CA LYS A 705 29.49 -2.24 -5.27
C LYS A 705 30.98 -2.53 -5.46
N LYS A 706 31.80 -2.37 -4.42
CA LYS A 706 33.27 -2.56 -4.46
C LYS A 706 33.71 -4.02 -4.30
N THR A 707 32.96 -4.82 -3.55
CA THR A 707 33.28 -6.24 -3.29
C THR A 707 32.50 -7.20 -4.18
N GLY A 708 31.51 -6.70 -4.93
CA GLY A 708 30.58 -7.53 -5.69
C GLY A 708 29.62 -8.32 -4.80
N GLN A 709 29.44 -7.93 -3.54
CA GLN A 709 28.65 -8.67 -2.57
C GLN A 709 27.23 -8.08 -2.43
N ALA A 710 26.24 -8.95 -2.29
CA ALA A 710 24.90 -8.60 -1.84
C ALA A 710 24.53 -9.43 -0.61
N THR A 711 23.93 -8.80 0.40
CA THR A 711 23.55 -9.44 1.67
C THR A 711 22.14 -9.05 2.06
N LEU A 712 21.24 -10.03 2.15
CA LEU A 712 19.89 -9.88 2.69
C LEU A 712 19.86 -10.27 4.17
N SER A 713 19.34 -9.39 5.02
CA SER A 713 19.13 -9.65 6.45
C SER A 713 17.74 -9.24 6.91
N HIS A 714 17.35 -9.70 8.10
CA HIS A 714 16.32 -9.02 8.89
C HIS A 714 16.77 -7.63 9.32
N ALA A 715 15.78 -6.80 9.60
CA ALA A 715 15.89 -5.47 10.18
C ALA A 715 14.74 -5.29 11.20
N GLY A 716 14.69 -4.11 11.84
CA GLY A 716 13.70 -3.79 12.87
C GLY A 716 13.76 -4.77 14.06
N PRO A 717 12.65 -4.94 14.80
CA PRO A 717 12.61 -5.80 16.00
C PRO A 717 13.11 -7.24 15.81
N ASN A 718 13.01 -7.80 14.59
CA ASN A 718 13.35 -9.19 14.34
C ASN A 718 14.86 -9.44 14.27
N SER A 719 15.69 -8.43 13.96
CA SER A 719 17.16 -8.57 13.95
C SER A 719 17.76 -8.76 15.35
N ILE A 720 16.96 -8.63 16.41
CA ILE A 720 17.34 -8.96 17.79
C ILE A 720 17.38 -10.48 18.02
N TYR A 721 16.56 -11.24 17.27
CA TYR A 721 16.29 -12.66 17.49
C TYR A 721 16.73 -13.57 16.32
N CYS A 722 16.73 -13.05 15.10
CA CYS A 722 17.26 -13.74 13.91
C CYS A 722 18.47 -12.97 13.36
N TYR A 723 19.65 -13.60 13.44
CA TYR A 723 20.92 -13.08 12.92
C TYR A 723 21.32 -13.69 11.57
N GLU A 724 20.43 -14.52 11.00
CA GLU A 724 20.68 -15.18 9.73
C GLU A 724 20.76 -14.14 8.59
N THR A 725 21.74 -14.32 7.70
CA THR A 725 21.95 -13.43 6.56
C THR A 725 22.27 -14.22 5.30
N ILE A 726 21.50 -14.03 4.24
CA ILE A 726 21.76 -14.65 2.94
C ILE A 726 22.74 -13.75 2.19
N THR A 727 23.95 -14.23 1.94
CA THR A 727 25.03 -13.46 1.28
C THR A 727 25.47 -14.13 -0.01
N CYS A 728 25.45 -13.38 -1.10
CA CYS A 728 25.93 -13.80 -2.42
C CYS A 728 27.07 -12.89 -2.89
N ARG A 729 27.99 -13.42 -3.70
CA ARG A 729 29.07 -12.65 -4.35
C ARG A 729 29.03 -12.87 -5.85
N PHE A 730 29.17 -11.77 -6.59
CA PHE A 730 29.06 -11.70 -8.03
C PHE A 730 30.34 -11.10 -8.62
N SER A 731 30.83 -11.68 -9.70
CA SER A 731 31.88 -11.06 -10.53
C SER A 731 31.25 -10.06 -11.50
N LYS A 732 31.99 -9.04 -11.93
CA LYS A 732 31.54 -8.12 -13.00
C LYS A 732 31.22 -8.81 -14.33
N ALA A 733 31.76 -10.02 -14.56
CA ALA A 733 31.45 -10.83 -15.74
C ALA A 733 30.15 -11.64 -15.60
N THR A 734 29.62 -11.81 -14.39
CA THR A 734 28.36 -12.52 -14.11
C THR A 734 27.19 -11.57 -13.81
N LEU A 735 27.46 -10.47 -13.10
CA LEU A 735 26.49 -9.42 -12.77
C LEU A 735 27.26 -8.22 -12.22
N ASP A 736 27.30 -7.10 -12.95
CA ASP A 736 27.97 -5.89 -12.44
C ASP A 736 27.03 -5.09 -11.54
N LEU A 737 27.08 -5.37 -10.23
CA LEU A 737 26.31 -4.65 -9.20
C LEU A 737 26.51 -3.12 -9.23
N SER A 738 27.55 -2.61 -9.88
CA SER A 738 27.73 -1.16 -10.04
C SER A 738 26.75 -0.52 -11.02
N LYS A 739 26.18 -1.30 -11.97
CA LYS A 739 25.23 -0.83 -12.99
C LYS A 739 23.76 -0.86 -12.56
N LEU A 740 23.40 -1.65 -11.54
CA LEU A 740 22.01 -1.80 -11.08
C LEU A 740 21.42 -0.43 -10.69
N ASP A 741 20.27 -0.08 -11.30
CA ASP A 741 19.60 1.20 -11.12
C ASP A 741 18.10 1.07 -10.80
N TYR A 742 17.38 0.22 -11.53
CA TYR A 742 15.92 0.09 -11.40
C TYR A 742 15.55 -0.88 -10.28
N VAL A 743 14.51 -0.55 -9.51
CA VAL A 743 13.97 -1.38 -8.42
C VAL A 743 12.52 -1.75 -8.73
N ARG A 744 12.18 -3.04 -8.53
CA ARG A 744 10.87 -3.63 -8.78
C ARG A 744 10.42 -4.53 -7.65
N VAL A 745 9.11 -4.71 -7.51
CA VAL A 745 8.49 -5.67 -6.59
C VAL A 745 7.39 -6.50 -7.27
N SER A 746 7.24 -7.74 -6.81
CA SER A 746 6.26 -8.74 -7.31
C SER A 746 5.93 -9.76 -6.21
N ALA A 747 4.81 -10.49 -6.33
CA ALA A 747 4.31 -11.41 -5.30
C ALA A 747 3.94 -12.79 -5.86
N GLY A 748 4.05 -13.82 -5.01
CA GLY A 748 3.74 -15.21 -5.36
C GLY A 748 2.22 -15.49 -5.43
N SER A 749 1.82 -16.64 -4.90
CA SER A 749 0.41 -17.11 -4.86
C SER A 749 -0.46 -16.41 -3.81
N GLN A 750 0.06 -15.40 -3.11
CA GLN A 750 -0.63 -14.67 -2.04
C GLN A 750 -0.48 -13.16 -2.20
N LYS A 751 -1.44 -12.44 -1.65
CA LYS A 751 -1.46 -10.97 -1.54
C LYS A 751 -0.42 -10.48 -0.54
N VAL A 752 0.37 -9.48 -0.91
CA VAL A 752 1.49 -8.99 -0.08
C VAL A 752 1.40 -7.47 0.13
N PRO A 753 0.98 -6.99 1.32
CA PRO A 753 1.21 -5.60 1.73
C PRO A 753 2.71 -5.30 1.90
N ILE A 754 3.13 -4.15 1.36
CA ILE A 754 4.48 -3.58 1.41
C ILE A 754 4.41 -2.16 1.98
N ARG A 755 5.31 -1.83 2.90
CA ARG A 755 5.47 -0.48 3.48
C ARG A 755 6.95 -0.10 3.54
N ASN A 756 7.24 1.19 3.71
CA ASN A 756 8.57 1.72 4.00
C ASN A 756 9.67 1.29 3.00
N LEU A 757 9.28 1.00 1.75
CA LEU A 757 10.19 0.57 0.70
C LEU A 757 11.02 1.76 0.20
N THR A 758 12.30 1.79 0.59
CA THR A 758 13.21 2.93 0.49
C THR A 758 14.60 2.52 0.02
N ILE A 759 15.28 3.43 -0.70
CA ILE A 759 16.67 3.27 -1.17
C ILE A 759 17.54 4.25 -0.40
N ASN A 760 18.59 3.75 0.26
CA ASN A 760 19.47 4.53 1.14
C ASN A 760 20.95 4.21 0.85
N PHE A 761 21.86 5.08 1.28
CA PHE A 761 23.33 4.93 1.09
C PHE A 761 24.11 4.87 2.40
N GLU A 762 23.40 5.05 3.52
CA GLU A 762 23.87 4.77 4.86
C GLU A 762 22.96 3.72 5.51
N LYS A 763 23.52 2.98 6.47
CA LYS A 763 22.76 2.01 7.25
C LYS A 763 21.92 2.75 8.30
N ILE A 764 20.60 2.72 8.17
CA ILE A 764 19.68 3.34 9.14
C ILE A 764 19.83 2.63 10.51
N PRO A 765 20.34 3.29 11.57
CA PRO A 765 20.65 2.61 12.83
C PRO A 765 19.40 2.12 13.57
N ASP A 766 18.33 2.92 13.56
CA ASP A 766 17.06 2.60 14.24
C ASP A 766 16.37 1.36 13.67
N LEU A 767 16.64 1.00 12.40
CA LEU A 767 16.18 -0.24 11.76
C LEU A 767 17.10 -1.43 12.01
N HIS A 768 18.11 -1.31 12.88
CA HIS A 768 18.97 -2.42 13.30
C HIS A 768 19.14 -2.40 14.84
N PRO A 769 18.05 -2.53 15.61
CA PRO A 769 18.11 -2.51 17.06
C PRO A 769 19.00 -3.66 17.58
N LEU A 770 19.84 -3.32 18.57
CA LEU A 770 20.82 -4.23 19.15
C LEU A 770 20.45 -4.58 20.60
N PHE A 771 20.92 -5.75 21.01
CA PHE A 771 20.98 -6.13 22.42
C PHE A 771 22.13 -5.42 23.15
N ASP A 772 21.97 -5.25 24.45
CA ASP A 772 22.95 -4.66 25.35
C ASP A 772 24.10 -5.65 25.58
N ARG A 773 25.12 -5.58 24.71
CA ARG A 773 26.33 -6.41 24.76
C ARG A 773 27.16 -6.22 26.04
N ASN A 774 26.91 -5.15 26.80
CA ASN A 774 27.60 -4.83 28.03
C ASN A 774 26.79 -5.26 29.27
N PHE A 775 25.57 -5.77 29.09
CA PHE A 775 24.72 -6.20 30.20
C PHE A 775 25.39 -7.33 31.00
N LYS A 776 25.63 -7.05 32.27
CA LYS A 776 26.03 -8.02 33.29
C LYS A 776 24.99 -7.96 34.39
N ARG A 777 24.34 -9.09 34.69
CA ARG A 777 23.52 -9.23 35.89
C ARG A 777 24.49 -9.32 37.08
N GLY A 778 24.32 -8.46 38.09
CA GLY A 778 25.16 -8.49 39.29
C GLY A 778 25.00 -9.81 40.06
N ASP A 779 23.75 -10.29 40.13
CA ASP A 779 23.36 -11.57 40.68
C ASP A 779 23.18 -12.60 39.53
N ASP A 780 24.26 -13.17 39.03
CA ASP A 780 24.20 -14.43 38.27
C ASP A 780 24.35 -15.60 39.28
N PRO A 781 23.29 -16.39 39.53
CA PRO A 781 23.35 -17.50 40.50
C PRO A 781 24.26 -18.66 40.05
N PHE A 782 24.62 -18.73 38.76
CA PHE A 782 25.46 -19.79 38.21
C PHE A 782 26.71 -19.20 37.52
N PRO A 783 27.62 -18.55 38.30
CA PRO A 783 28.81 -17.90 37.75
C PRO A 783 29.64 -18.89 36.94
N ASN A 784 29.87 -18.53 35.68
CA ASN A 784 30.35 -19.37 34.59
C ASN A 784 31.65 -20.14 34.96
N ARG A 785 31.51 -21.37 35.47
CA ARG A 785 32.63 -22.21 35.94
C ARG A 785 33.51 -22.59 34.76
N LYS A 786 34.69 -21.97 34.65
CA LYS A 786 35.74 -22.36 33.71
C LYS A 786 36.06 -23.85 33.88
N SER A 787 35.81 -24.66 32.86
CA SER A 787 36.16 -26.08 32.87
C SER A 787 37.69 -26.23 32.81
N PRO A 788 38.33 -26.98 33.73
CA PRO A 788 39.80 -27.06 33.82
C PRO A 788 40.44 -27.99 32.77
N HIS A 789 39.81 -28.18 31.60
CA HIS A 789 40.27 -29.05 30.51
C HIS A 789 40.10 -28.41 29.13
N GLN A 790 40.99 -27.48 28.81
CA GLN A 790 41.43 -27.25 27.42
C GLN A 790 42.91 -27.61 27.33
N ARG A 791 43.22 -28.83 26.88
CA ARG A 791 44.59 -29.19 26.45
C ARG A 791 44.77 -28.75 25.00
N ASN A 792 45.86 -28.04 24.72
CA ASN A 792 46.19 -27.58 23.38
C ASN A 792 46.27 -28.76 22.40
N ARG A 793 45.59 -28.64 21.26
CA ARG A 793 45.90 -29.38 20.03
C ARG A 793 46.09 -28.35 18.90
N SER A 794 47.32 -28.24 18.42
CA SER A 794 47.66 -27.40 17.27
C SER A 794 47.07 -28.03 15.99
N PRO A 795 46.47 -27.24 15.08
CA PRO A 795 46.05 -27.75 13.78
C PRO A 795 47.26 -27.94 12.87
N SER A 796 47.34 -29.11 12.22
CA SER A 796 48.25 -29.35 11.10
C SER A 796 47.64 -28.86 9.79
N PRO A 797 48.42 -28.29 8.86
CA PRO A 797 47.89 -27.76 7.59
C PRO A 797 47.80 -28.85 6.52
N GLN A 798 46.68 -28.92 5.80
CA GLN A 798 46.62 -29.62 4.51
C GLN A 798 45.97 -28.78 3.41
N THR A 799 46.80 -28.54 2.41
CA THR A 799 46.55 -28.07 1.04
C THR A 799 45.14 -28.29 0.47
N ALA A 800 44.59 -27.23 -0.13
CA ALA A 800 43.57 -27.37 -1.16
C ALA A 800 44.19 -27.83 -2.50
N GLN A 801 43.48 -28.65 -3.25
CA GLN A 801 43.73 -28.87 -4.68
C GLN A 801 42.55 -28.35 -5.50
N SER A 802 42.84 -27.72 -6.63
CA SER A 802 41.83 -27.20 -7.56
C SER A 802 41.86 -28.03 -8.84
N THR A 803 40.73 -28.61 -9.21
CA THR A 803 40.48 -29.08 -10.58
C THR A 803 39.46 -28.15 -11.25
N ARG A 804 39.76 -27.77 -12.50
CA ARG A 804 38.85 -27.03 -13.37
C ARG A 804 38.31 -28.00 -14.40
N ASP A 805 37.00 -28.01 -14.63
CA ASP A 805 36.42 -28.54 -15.84
C ASP A 805 35.42 -27.55 -16.46
N LYS A 806 35.15 -27.72 -17.77
CA LYS A 806 34.49 -26.69 -18.60
C LYS A 806 33.18 -27.18 -19.23
N SER A 807 32.14 -26.35 -19.06
CA SER A 807 30.92 -26.29 -19.90
C SER A 807 29.97 -27.52 -19.80
N PRO A 808 28.71 -27.46 -20.30
CA PRO A 808 28.07 -26.38 -21.06
C PRO A 808 26.67 -25.91 -20.56
N SER A 809 26.11 -24.94 -21.31
CA SER A 809 24.73 -24.41 -21.27
C SER A 809 24.35 -23.46 -20.11
N PHE A 810 23.60 -22.42 -20.47
CA PHE A 810 23.36 -21.22 -19.65
C PHE A 810 22.04 -21.27 -18.84
N LEU A 811 21.03 -21.98 -19.32
CA LEU A 811 19.66 -21.96 -18.77
C LEU A 811 19.47 -22.74 -17.44
N ARG A 812 20.33 -23.72 -17.11
CA ARG A 812 20.16 -24.55 -15.90
C ARG A 812 20.50 -23.85 -14.56
N LYS A 813 21.10 -22.65 -14.55
CA LYS A 813 21.59 -22.00 -13.31
C LYS A 813 20.69 -20.92 -12.69
N ALA A 814 19.66 -20.44 -13.38
CA ALA A 814 18.76 -19.40 -12.84
C ALA A 814 17.92 -19.88 -11.64
N VAL A 815 17.65 -21.18 -11.53
CA VAL A 815 16.73 -21.76 -10.52
C VAL A 815 17.45 -22.52 -9.41
N ALA A 816 18.71 -22.96 -9.60
CA ALA A 816 19.38 -23.82 -8.61
C ALA A 816 19.77 -23.09 -7.30
N VAL A 817 20.23 -21.83 -7.39
CA VAL A 817 21.02 -21.18 -6.32
C VAL A 817 20.18 -20.64 -5.15
N PHE A 818 18.87 -20.42 -5.34
CA PHE A 818 17.98 -19.86 -4.31
C PHE A 818 16.96 -20.84 -3.70
N PHE A 819 16.92 -22.08 -4.17
CA PHE A 819 15.88 -23.06 -3.79
C PHE A 819 16.36 -24.15 -2.82
N GLY A 820 17.63 -24.09 -2.37
CA GLY A 820 18.12 -24.92 -1.26
C GLY A 820 18.43 -26.38 -1.60
N TYR A 821 18.81 -26.67 -2.85
CA TYR A 821 19.37 -27.96 -3.22
C TYR A 821 20.88 -27.99 -2.99
N ASP A 822 21.36 -28.87 -2.11
CA ASP A 822 22.77 -29.24 -2.05
C ASP A 822 23.19 -29.91 -3.38
N ALA A 823 24.37 -29.55 -3.88
CA ALA A 823 24.81 -29.93 -5.23
C ALA A 823 25.28 -31.39 -5.37
N ASP A 824 25.37 -32.13 -4.27
CA ASP A 824 26.01 -33.44 -4.19
C ASP A 824 25.04 -34.63 -4.02
N ASP A 825 23.73 -34.41 -3.87
CA ASP A 825 22.74 -35.50 -3.91
C ASP A 825 22.30 -35.80 -5.36
N LYS A 826 21.96 -37.07 -5.63
CA LYS A 826 21.88 -37.65 -6.98
C LYS A 826 20.69 -37.09 -7.77
N SER A 827 20.93 -36.02 -8.51
CA SER A 827 19.90 -35.28 -9.26
C SER A 827 19.13 -36.16 -10.26
N LEU A 828 17.84 -36.36 -9.99
CA LEU A 828 16.87 -36.80 -10.99
C LEU A 828 16.69 -35.70 -12.04
N ASP A 829 16.64 -36.05 -13.33
CA ASP A 829 16.42 -35.06 -14.40
C ASP A 829 15.09 -34.32 -14.20
N PRO A 830 15.00 -33.02 -14.54
CA PRO A 830 13.73 -32.29 -14.43
C PRO A 830 12.63 -32.94 -15.26
N CYS A 831 11.44 -33.09 -14.67
CA CYS A 831 10.28 -33.64 -15.38
C CYS A 831 9.96 -32.79 -16.62
N PRO A 832 9.84 -33.38 -17.83
CA PRO A 832 9.54 -32.63 -19.06
C PRO A 832 8.15 -31.96 -19.04
N TYR A 833 7.26 -32.36 -18.10
CA TYR A 833 5.93 -31.76 -17.91
C TYR A 833 5.88 -30.78 -16.71
N SER A 834 6.96 -30.64 -15.95
CA SER A 834 7.11 -29.68 -14.84
C SER A 834 5.92 -29.72 -13.85
N ILE A 835 5.43 -28.56 -13.39
CA ILE A 835 4.25 -28.41 -12.50
C ILE A 835 2.98 -29.08 -13.03
N ASN A 836 2.86 -29.28 -14.35
CA ASN A 836 1.68 -29.84 -15.01
C ASN A 836 1.75 -31.38 -15.17
N CYS A 837 2.71 -32.04 -14.52
CA CYS A 837 2.85 -33.49 -14.62
C CYS A 837 1.69 -34.24 -13.92
N LEU A 838 0.81 -34.87 -14.71
CA LEU A 838 -0.28 -35.71 -14.21
C LEU A 838 0.21 -37.00 -13.53
N PHE A 839 1.47 -37.39 -13.75
CA PHE A 839 2.07 -38.64 -13.26
C PHE A 839 2.76 -38.51 -11.90
N GLN A 840 2.55 -37.41 -11.16
CA GLN A 840 3.15 -37.19 -9.83
C GLN A 840 2.80 -38.26 -8.78
N GLN A 841 1.75 -39.07 -9.00
CA GLN A 841 1.40 -40.20 -8.12
C GLN A 841 2.04 -41.54 -8.53
N GLU A 842 2.71 -41.61 -9.70
CA GLU A 842 3.36 -42.85 -10.15
C GLU A 842 4.76 -43.00 -9.55
N SER A 843 4.94 -44.03 -8.71
CA SER A 843 6.22 -44.26 -8.02
C SER A 843 7.42 -44.54 -8.94
N GLN A 844 7.18 -44.98 -10.19
CA GLN A 844 8.26 -45.12 -11.19
C GLN A 844 8.64 -43.78 -11.81
N HIS A 845 7.66 -42.91 -12.05
CA HIS A 845 7.89 -41.56 -12.59
C HIS A 845 8.65 -40.69 -11.57
N MET A 846 8.22 -40.70 -10.30
CA MET A 846 8.87 -39.98 -9.21
C MET A 846 10.26 -40.52 -8.82
N LYS A 847 10.62 -41.74 -9.24
CA LYS A 847 11.98 -42.30 -9.11
C LYS A 847 12.91 -41.91 -10.27
N LYS A 848 12.38 -41.30 -11.33
CA LYS A 848 13.15 -40.92 -12.53
C LYS A 848 13.29 -39.41 -12.71
N TYR A 849 12.27 -38.63 -12.32
CA TYR A 849 12.22 -37.21 -12.59
C TYR A 849 12.00 -36.34 -11.34
N SER A 850 12.79 -35.27 -11.22
CA SER A 850 12.57 -34.22 -10.22
C SER A 850 11.40 -33.32 -10.62
N HIS A 851 10.61 -32.91 -9.63
CA HIS A 851 9.48 -32.01 -9.79
C HIS A 851 9.64 -30.81 -8.86
N PRO A 852 9.32 -29.58 -9.30
CA PRO A 852 9.13 -28.47 -8.37
C PRO A 852 7.97 -28.81 -7.41
N CYS A 853 8.11 -28.44 -6.14
CA CYS A 853 7.03 -28.58 -5.16
C CYS A 853 5.84 -27.70 -5.56
N PRO A 854 4.60 -28.21 -5.58
CA PRO A 854 3.39 -27.39 -5.77
C PRO A 854 3.10 -26.48 -4.57
#